data_AF-A0A8X7TI44-F1
#
_entry.id   AF-A0A8X7TI44-F1
#
_cell.length_a   1.000
_cell.length_b   1.000
_cell.length_c   1.000
_cell.angle_alpha   90.00
_cell.angle_beta   90.00
_cell.angle_gamma   90.00
#
_symmetry.space_group_name_H-M   'P 1'
#
loop_
_entity.id
_entity.type
_entity.pdbx_description
1 polymer ?
#
loop_
_entity_poly.entity_id
_entity_poly.type
_entity_poly.pdbx_seq_one_letter_code
_entity_poly.pdbx_strand_id
1 'polypeptide(L)'
;MTDNPKRSRTHFNGSHHPVVDFWRREVGGISPRSFSDRFSASENMVLRLEIYRKLAKHKGCVNTVSFNSQGDILVSGSDDRRVLLWDWELGKVKLSFHSGHSNNVFQAKFMPFSDDRTIVTCAADGMVRRASVLESGKVETVLLGLHQGPAHKLCIEPGNPHIFYTCGEDGLVQRFDLRTQAPTELFTCQAVNPRRRHLEAAQLNAIAMDPRNSNLLAVGGMDEYARLYDIRRLDGDGSSRAADHFAPPHLIGDLHVGITGLAFSEQSELLVSYNNEFIYLFTHDMGLGSNPMPSSPEDDSKSSVPMAYKGHKNVETVKGVNFCGPRSEYVVSGSDCGRIFIWKKRSGELIRVMESDRYVVNCIEPHPHIPVLASSGIENDIKVWTSKAAERATLPDNIEMQRKRKPRGWMYRVSSPRELNCIPDKSRGKIEDVKEEEDDVAYSIQIMSATSLARCSPIYYSCDACKCVSSSQNHQTSENRNLVTNRRFSKPVRLILHNRSKKPNDPSLTRALRDFADSGLMEDALHLFDEMNKADVFVWNVMIKGFTACGLHHEALRFYSRMVSTGIKADSFTFPFVIKSAAGVSSLSQGKTVHAAVIKLGFDSDVYVCNSLISFYMKLGWAMDAEKVFDEMPERDIVSWNSMVSGFLRLVMMMRFGFEPDRFSIMSALGACSHVDCLKMGKEIHCYAIRSGIEDVMVLTSVLDMYSRYSEVSYAERVFNGMTNKNIVAWNVMIGCYARNGRGVDAFLCFQKMLLQPDVITLINLLPACEEILEGRTVHGYATRRGFFLTWSEIVFDRMGEKNLVSWNSMIAAYVENGENYSALKLFRELWDLDSSSLVPDSTTFASILPAYAESLSLSEGRQLHAYVVKARYSSNTIVLNSLVHMYAMCGDLEDARKCFDQVVFKDVVSWNSIIMAYAVHGFGRISVCLFSEMITTSGVSPNKSTFASLLAACSISGLIDEGWEHFDSMKREYGIDAGIEHYVYMLDLIGRTGNLSSAKRFIEEMPVVPTARVWGSLLKASRNHNDITVAEFAAEQVLRIEHDNTGCYVLLLNMYSEAGRWEDVNRIKLLMKSQGVSKTTSCSTVVTRGRTHVFTNGDRSQVETNRIYEVLDIVSRMVEEEEDSYAHCVSKMRPETLLKKRGNSPRRHSVRLATCLGLISTETGRVVMVRNNTRICRRCHEFLEKASKVTRREIVVGDSKIFHHFSNGCCSCGNYW
;
A
#
# COMPACT_ATOMS: atom_id res chain seq x y z
N MET A 1 -66.27 -16.67 -29.77
CA MET A 1 -66.72 -16.54 -28.36
C MET A 1 -65.45 -16.52 -27.51
N THR A 2 -64.85 -15.35 -27.24
CA THR A 2 -65.15 -14.44 -26.10
C THR A 2 -65.09 -15.23 -24.78
N ASP A 3 -64.16 -15.03 -23.84
CA ASP A 3 -63.74 -13.75 -23.27
C ASP A 3 -62.36 -13.76 -22.59
N ASN A 4 -61.75 -12.58 -22.57
CA ASN A 4 -60.67 -12.14 -21.70
C ASN A 4 -61.05 -12.25 -20.21
N PRO A 5 -60.04 -12.33 -19.32
CA PRO A 5 -60.01 -11.33 -18.26
C PRO A 5 -58.70 -10.54 -18.27
N LYS A 6 -58.89 -9.23 -18.35
CA LYS A 6 -57.95 -8.13 -18.17
C LYS A 6 -57.05 -8.38 -16.95
N ARG A 7 -55.74 -8.52 -17.15
CA ARG A 7 -54.75 -8.23 -16.09
C ARG A 7 -54.59 -6.71 -16.02
N SER A 8 -55.08 -6.14 -14.93
CA SER A 8 -54.88 -4.74 -14.57
C SER A 8 -53.39 -4.40 -14.56
N ARG A 9 -52.97 -3.52 -15.48
CA ARG A 9 -51.74 -2.74 -15.33
C ARG A 9 -51.98 -1.75 -14.19
N THR A 10 -51.58 -2.12 -12.98
CA THR A 10 -51.35 -1.12 -11.94
C THR A 10 -50.06 -0.39 -12.29
N HIS A 11 -50.19 0.89 -12.63
CA HIS A 11 -49.09 1.84 -12.61
C HIS A 11 -48.55 1.90 -11.18
N PHE A 12 -47.40 1.27 -10.92
CA PHE A 12 -46.61 1.49 -9.71
C PHE A 12 -45.42 2.36 -10.08
N ASN A 13 -45.51 3.63 -9.69
CA ASN A 13 -44.43 4.60 -9.75
C ASN A 13 -43.34 4.26 -8.72
N GLY A 14 -42.08 4.27 -9.17
CA GLY A 14 -40.93 4.84 -8.47
C GLY A 14 -40.60 4.35 -7.05
N SER A 15 -40.03 3.16 -6.91
CA SER A 15 -38.92 2.81 -5.98
C SER A 15 -38.86 1.29 -5.78
N HIS A 16 -38.19 0.58 -6.69
CA HIS A 16 -37.98 -0.86 -6.56
C HIS A 16 -36.94 -1.16 -5.46
N HIS A 17 -37.38 -1.75 -4.35
CA HIS A 17 -36.52 -2.09 -3.22
C HIS A 17 -36.05 -3.56 -3.31
N PRO A 18 -34.73 -3.85 -3.41
CA PRO A 18 -34.21 -5.22 -3.56
C PRO A 18 -34.65 -6.18 -2.46
N VAL A 19 -34.87 -5.66 -1.25
CA VAL A 19 -35.33 -6.44 -0.09
C VAL A 19 -36.74 -7.00 -0.30
N VAL A 20 -37.61 -6.32 -1.05
CA VAL A 20 -38.99 -6.79 -1.33
C VAL A 20 -38.97 -7.95 -2.32
N ASP A 21 -38.08 -7.91 -3.31
CA ASP A 21 -37.93 -9.03 -4.25
C ASP A 21 -37.23 -10.22 -3.61
N PHE A 22 -36.30 -9.99 -2.66
CA PHE A 22 -35.70 -11.06 -1.84
C PHE A 22 -36.77 -11.74 -0.98
N TRP A 23 -37.59 -10.97 -0.27
CA TRP A 23 -38.74 -11.49 0.48
C TRP A 23 -39.72 -12.26 -0.42
N ARG A 24 -40.05 -11.72 -1.59
CA ARG A 24 -40.93 -12.39 -2.57
C ARG A 24 -40.32 -13.67 -3.14
N ARG A 25 -38.98 -13.78 -3.23
CA ARG A 25 -38.27 -15.00 -3.62
C ARG A 25 -38.34 -16.07 -2.54
N GLU A 26 -38.14 -15.69 -1.27
CA GLU A 26 -38.21 -16.58 -0.11
C GLU A 26 -39.63 -17.17 0.08
N VAL A 27 -40.68 -16.37 -0.12
CA VAL A 27 -42.08 -16.84 -0.05
C VAL A 27 -42.58 -17.49 -1.36
N GLY A 28 -41.69 -17.78 -2.31
CA GLY A 28 -42.03 -18.46 -3.57
C GLY A 28 -42.84 -17.64 -4.60
N GLY A 29 -43.04 -16.34 -4.36
CA GLY A 29 -43.78 -15.43 -5.23
C GLY A 29 -43.04 -14.98 -6.50
N ILE A 30 -41.74 -15.29 -6.63
CA ILE A 30 -40.92 -15.02 -7.82
C ILE A 30 -40.06 -16.25 -8.13
N SER A 31 -40.01 -16.68 -9.39
CA SER A 31 -39.17 -17.80 -9.81
C SER A 31 -37.67 -17.46 -9.70
N PRO A 32 -36.78 -18.45 -9.46
CA PRO A 32 -35.34 -18.21 -9.36
C PRO A 32 -34.76 -17.45 -10.56
N ARG A 33 -35.18 -17.81 -11.78
CA ARG A 33 -34.79 -17.12 -13.02
C ARG A 33 -35.26 -15.67 -13.04
N SER A 34 -36.54 -15.42 -12.76
CA SER A 34 -37.07 -14.05 -12.75
C SER A 34 -36.47 -13.19 -11.65
N PHE A 35 -36.05 -13.77 -10.52
CA PHE A 35 -35.35 -13.05 -9.46
C PHE A 35 -33.93 -12.69 -9.90
N SER A 36 -33.18 -13.66 -10.44
CA SER A 36 -31.83 -13.43 -10.97
C SER A 36 -31.82 -12.35 -12.05
N ASP A 37 -32.78 -12.39 -12.98
CA ASP A 37 -32.89 -11.39 -14.03
C ASP A 37 -33.13 -9.98 -13.44
N ARG A 38 -34.05 -9.86 -12.49
CA ARG A 38 -34.36 -8.57 -11.83
C ARG A 38 -33.21 -8.07 -10.99
N PHE A 39 -32.49 -8.98 -10.33
CA PHE A 39 -31.34 -8.66 -9.50
C PHE A 39 -30.18 -8.12 -10.35
N SER A 40 -29.83 -8.82 -11.42
CA SER A 40 -28.77 -8.41 -12.36
C SER A 40 -29.13 -7.13 -13.14
N ALA A 41 -30.41 -6.85 -13.36
CA ALA A 41 -30.88 -5.61 -13.98
C ALA A 41 -30.95 -4.41 -13.01
N SER A 42 -30.73 -4.61 -11.70
CA SER A 42 -30.97 -3.59 -10.69
C SER A 42 -29.97 -2.42 -10.75
N GLU A 43 -30.49 -1.20 -10.81
CA GLU A 43 -29.69 0.03 -10.75
C GLU A 43 -28.86 0.09 -9.46
N ASN A 44 -29.40 -0.42 -8.35
CA ASN A 44 -28.70 -0.45 -7.06
C ASN A 44 -27.46 -1.35 -7.13
N MET A 45 -27.48 -2.43 -7.92
CA MET A 45 -26.29 -3.27 -8.12
C MET A 45 -25.23 -2.52 -8.96
N VAL A 46 -25.67 -1.83 -10.01
CA VAL A 46 -24.79 -0.99 -10.85
C VAL A 46 -24.14 0.12 -10.03
N LEU A 47 -24.87 0.79 -9.13
CA LEU A 47 -24.35 1.84 -8.24
C LEU A 47 -23.39 1.32 -7.15
N ARG A 48 -23.28 -0.01 -6.97
CA ARG A 48 -22.45 -0.67 -5.96
C ARG A 48 -21.28 -1.49 -6.52
N LEU A 49 -21.09 -1.55 -7.84
CA LEU A 49 -19.88 -2.12 -8.46
C LEU A 49 -18.60 -1.49 -7.90
N GLU A 50 -17.74 -2.23 -7.25
CA GLU A 50 -16.41 -1.74 -6.85
C GLU A 50 -15.36 -2.72 -7.36
N ILE A 51 -14.10 -2.30 -7.40
CA ILE A 51 -13.00 -3.19 -7.76
C ILE A 51 -12.95 -4.29 -6.70
N TYR A 52 -13.38 -5.47 -7.08
CA TYR A 52 -13.27 -6.67 -6.26
C TYR A 52 -11.84 -7.19 -6.26
N ARG A 53 -11.20 -7.18 -7.45
CA ARG A 53 -9.88 -7.73 -7.63
C ARG A 53 -9.16 -7.09 -8.82
N LYS A 54 -7.83 -7.03 -8.72
CA LYS A 54 -6.91 -6.76 -9.82
C LYS A 54 -6.15 -8.03 -10.18
N LEU A 55 -6.20 -8.45 -11.44
CA LEU A 55 -5.51 -9.63 -11.96
C LEU A 55 -4.23 -9.18 -12.67
N ALA A 56 -3.08 -9.32 -12.02
CA ALA A 56 -1.79 -8.81 -12.51
C ALA A 56 -0.79 -9.95 -12.73
N LYS A 57 -0.40 -10.18 -13.99
CA LYS A 57 0.65 -11.14 -14.39
C LYS A 57 1.23 -10.85 -15.76
N HIS A 58 0.47 -10.17 -16.63
CA HIS A 58 0.99 -9.68 -17.89
C HIS A 58 2.16 -8.71 -17.67
N LYS A 59 3.08 -8.67 -18.64
CA LYS A 59 4.26 -7.80 -18.59
C LYS A 59 4.08 -6.48 -19.36
N GLY A 60 2.97 -6.31 -20.07
CA GLY A 60 2.59 -5.03 -20.66
C GLY A 60 1.07 -4.91 -20.82
N CYS A 61 0.62 -4.03 -21.73
CA CYS A 61 -0.78 -3.62 -21.88
C CYS A 61 -1.69 -4.82 -22.15
N VAL A 62 -2.83 -4.89 -21.46
CA VAL A 62 -3.83 -5.93 -21.66
C VAL A 62 -4.93 -5.42 -22.58
N ASN A 63 -4.89 -5.83 -23.85
CA ASN A 63 -5.79 -5.28 -24.89
C ASN A 63 -7.16 -5.95 -24.97
N THR A 64 -7.28 -7.16 -24.43
CA THR A 64 -8.51 -7.96 -24.52
C THR A 64 -8.76 -8.75 -23.26
N VAL A 65 -10.03 -8.80 -22.86
CA VAL A 65 -10.57 -9.71 -21.86
C VAL A 65 -11.88 -10.31 -22.37
N SER A 66 -12.12 -11.60 -22.11
CA SER A 66 -13.38 -12.26 -22.48
C SER A 66 -13.70 -13.37 -21.49
N PHE A 67 -14.95 -13.45 -21.03
CA PHE A 67 -15.41 -14.60 -20.27
C PHE A 67 -15.67 -15.80 -21.20
N ASN A 68 -15.54 -17.02 -20.67
CA ASN A 68 -16.10 -18.21 -21.28
C ASN A 68 -17.64 -18.22 -21.14
N SER A 69 -18.31 -19.21 -21.75
CA SER A 69 -19.78 -19.27 -21.74
C SER A 69 -20.38 -19.48 -20.35
N GLN A 70 -19.66 -20.12 -19.43
CA GLN A 70 -20.10 -20.30 -18.04
C GLN A 70 -19.80 -19.08 -17.17
N GLY A 71 -18.85 -18.25 -17.58
CA GLY A 71 -18.42 -17.07 -16.86
C GLY A 71 -17.41 -17.32 -15.74
N ASP A 72 -16.99 -18.56 -15.47
CA ASP A 72 -16.03 -18.89 -14.41
C ASP A 72 -14.55 -18.70 -14.82
N ILE A 73 -14.26 -18.67 -16.13
CA ILE A 73 -12.91 -18.43 -16.67
C ILE A 73 -12.89 -17.16 -17.50
N LEU A 74 -11.89 -16.32 -17.24
CA LEU A 74 -11.60 -15.13 -18.03
C LEU A 74 -10.35 -15.37 -18.87
N VAL A 75 -10.39 -15.14 -20.18
CA VAL A 75 -9.19 -15.10 -21.03
C VAL A 75 -8.71 -13.67 -21.21
N SER A 76 -7.39 -13.46 -21.23
CA SER A 76 -6.78 -12.17 -21.57
C SER A 76 -5.62 -12.30 -22.54
N GLY A 77 -5.41 -11.26 -23.34
CA GLY A 77 -4.31 -11.14 -24.30
C GLY A 77 -3.61 -9.78 -24.18
N SER A 78 -2.30 -9.77 -24.38
CA SER A 78 -1.44 -8.61 -24.11
C SER A 78 -0.38 -8.39 -25.20
N ASP A 79 0.25 -7.21 -25.16
CA ASP A 79 1.45 -6.86 -25.92
C ASP A 79 2.69 -7.71 -25.57
N ASP A 80 2.70 -8.37 -24.41
CA ASP A 80 3.71 -9.36 -24.03
C ASP A 80 3.62 -10.67 -24.84
N ARG A 81 2.70 -10.70 -25.82
CA ARG A 81 2.42 -11.80 -26.76
C ARG A 81 1.95 -13.07 -26.07
N ARG A 82 1.48 -12.99 -24.82
CA ARG A 82 0.91 -14.12 -24.09
C ARG A 82 -0.60 -14.04 -24.01
N VAL A 83 -1.19 -15.22 -23.86
CA VAL A 83 -2.60 -15.40 -23.51
C VAL A 83 -2.66 -16.12 -22.17
N LEU A 84 -3.47 -15.57 -21.26
CA LEU A 84 -3.65 -16.09 -19.92
C LEU A 84 -5.12 -16.47 -19.70
N LEU A 85 -5.36 -17.62 -19.09
CA LEU A 85 -6.66 -18.05 -18.59
C LEU A 85 -6.68 -17.87 -17.09
N TRP A 86 -7.67 -17.13 -16.60
CA TRP A 86 -7.82 -16.75 -15.21
C TRP A 86 -9.02 -17.45 -14.60
N ASP A 87 -8.79 -18.03 -13.44
CA ASP A 87 -9.83 -18.14 -12.43
C ASP A 87 -9.93 -16.76 -11.77
N TRP A 88 -10.84 -15.94 -12.28
CA TRP A 88 -10.92 -14.53 -11.88
C TRP A 88 -11.49 -14.36 -10.47
N GLU A 89 -12.29 -15.32 -9.97
CA GLU A 89 -12.81 -15.31 -8.60
C GLU A 89 -11.68 -15.54 -7.59
N LEU A 90 -10.85 -16.57 -7.83
CA LEU A 90 -9.69 -16.91 -7.00
C LEU A 90 -8.49 -16.00 -7.26
N GLY A 91 -8.48 -15.25 -8.36
CA GLY A 91 -7.35 -14.41 -8.76
C GLY A 91 -6.14 -15.19 -9.24
N LYS A 92 -6.34 -16.43 -9.72
CA LYS A 92 -5.26 -17.33 -10.12
C LYS A 92 -5.24 -17.50 -11.63
N VAL A 93 -4.03 -17.68 -12.17
CA VAL A 93 -3.87 -18.08 -13.57
C VAL A 93 -3.98 -19.59 -13.67
N LYS A 94 -5.03 -20.07 -14.33
CA LYS A 94 -5.24 -21.48 -14.66
C LYS A 94 -4.23 -21.95 -15.71
N LEU A 95 -3.96 -21.12 -16.72
CA LEU A 95 -3.05 -21.46 -17.82
C LEU A 95 -2.39 -20.19 -18.38
N SER A 96 -1.11 -20.27 -18.75
CA SER A 96 -0.39 -19.19 -19.43
C SER A 96 0.45 -19.79 -20.55
N PHE A 97 0.29 -19.27 -21.76
CA PHE A 97 1.01 -19.73 -22.93
C PHE A 97 1.36 -18.56 -23.86
N HIS A 98 2.35 -18.78 -24.72
CA HIS A 98 2.67 -17.83 -25.78
C HIS A 98 1.66 -18.01 -26.92
N SER A 99 1.08 -16.91 -27.41
CA SER A 99 0.03 -16.97 -28.44
C SER A 99 0.54 -17.37 -29.83
N GLY A 100 1.86 -17.32 -30.05
CA GLY A 100 2.49 -17.48 -31.37
C GLY A 100 2.47 -16.22 -32.23
N HIS A 101 1.83 -15.14 -31.78
CA HIS A 101 1.90 -13.83 -32.45
C HIS A 101 3.27 -13.18 -32.25
N SER A 102 3.71 -12.43 -33.26
CA SER A 102 4.95 -11.65 -33.23
C SER A 102 4.76 -10.22 -32.72
N ASN A 103 3.51 -9.81 -32.51
CA ASN A 103 3.11 -8.47 -32.09
C ASN A 103 1.90 -8.52 -31.12
N ASN A 104 1.36 -7.36 -30.76
CA ASN A 104 0.30 -7.21 -29.75
C ASN A 104 -0.93 -8.06 -30.02
N VAL A 105 -1.33 -8.89 -29.06
CA VAL A 105 -2.60 -9.64 -29.14
C VAL A 105 -3.73 -8.64 -28.89
N PHE A 106 -4.53 -8.35 -29.92
CA PHE A 106 -5.62 -7.38 -29.85
C PHE A 106 -6.93 -8.02 -29.40
N GLN A 107 -7.19 -9.27 -29.79
CA GLN A 107 -8.35 -9.99 -29.29
C GLN A 107 -8.09 -11.48 -29.02
N ALA A 108 -8.74 -11.99 -27.99
CA ALA A 108 -8.75 -13.39 -27.60
C ALA A 108 -10.14 -13.78 -27.08
N LYS A 109 -10.74 -14.85 -27.64
CA LYS A 109 -12.05 -15.37 -27.19
C LYS A 109 -12.06 -16.89 -27.15
N PHE A 110 -12.84 -17.45 -26.22
CA PHE A 110 -13.15 -18.88 -26.19
C PHE A 110 -14.13 -19.24 -27.30
N MET A 111 -13.90 -20.37 -27.96
CA MET A 111 -14.92 -20.97 -28.81
C MET A 111 -15.96 -21.69 -27.93
N PRO A 112 -17.26 -21.43 -28.14
CA PRO A 112 -18.31 -22.05 -27.33
C PRO A 112 -18.33 -23.57 -27.55
N PHE A 113 -18.81 -24.30 -26.55
CA PHE A 113 -18.90 -25.77 -26.55
C PHE A 113 -17.56 -26.52 -26.77
N SER A 114 -16.42 -25.84 -26.57
CA SER A 114 -15.09 -26.45 -26.68
C SER A 114 -14.51 -26.94 -25.36
N ASP A 115 -15.32 -27.02 -24.29
CA ASP A 115 -14.87 -27.32 -22.92
C ASP A 115 -13.73 -26.38 -22.47
N ASP A 116 -13.79 -25.12 -22.93
CA ASP A 116 -12.79 -24.06 -22.75
C ASP A 116 -11.38 -24.40 -23.29
N ARG A 117 -11.27 -25.42 -24.15
CA ARG A 117 -9.98 -25.87 -24.71
C ARG A 117 -9.59 -25.16 -26.00
N THR A 118 -10.52 -24.49 -26.67
CA THR A 118 -10.23 -23.81 -27.95
C THR A 118 -10.38 -22.31 -27.82
N ILE A 119 -9.30 -21.59 -28.08
CA ILE A 119 -9.22 -20.13 -28.04
C ILE A 119 -8.80 -19.61 -29.41
N VAL A 120 -9.44 -18.56 -29.89
CA VAL A 120 -9.08 -17.89 -31.15
C VAL A 120 -8.55 -16.49 -30.85
N THR A 121 -7.51 -16.09 -31.57
CA THR A 121 -6.81 -14.82 -31.36
C THR A 121 -6.53 -14.09 -32.68
N CYS A 122 -6.61 -12.76 -32.64
CA CYS A 122 -6.11 -11.87 -33.69
C CYS A 122 -5.24 -10.76 -33.09
N ALA A 123 -4.34 -10.21 -33.89
CA ALA A 123 -3.25 -9.37 -33.39
C ALA A 123 -2.79 -8.30 -34.39
N ALA A 124 -1.91 -7.42 -33.91
CA ALA A 124 -1.29 -6.35 -34.68
C ALA A 124 -0.36 -6.84 -35.80
N ASP A 125 0.02 -8.12 -35.79
CA ASP A 125 0.79 -8.75 -36.87
C ASP A 125 -0.09 -9.21 -38.04
N GLY A 126 -1.40 -8.95 -37.98
CA GLY A 126 -2.38 -9.35 -38.99
C GLY A 126 -2.72 -10.84 -38.97
N MET A 127 -2.07 -11.63 -38.12
CA MET A 127 -2.31 -13.07 -38.06
C MET A 127 -3.59 -13.36 -37.29
N VAL A 128 -4.29 -14.42 -37.70
CA VAL A 128 -5.40 -15.03 -36.98
C VAL A 128 -4.98 -16.45 -36.59
N ARG A 129 -5.06 -16.78 -35.30
CA ARG A 129 -4.56 -18.05 -34.76
C ARG A 129 -5.60 -18.78 -33.93
N ARG A 130 -5.48 -20.10 -33.88
CA ARG A 130 -6.17 -20.97 -32.92
C ARG A 130 -5.17 -21.52 -31.92
N ALA A 131 -5.47 -21.41 -30.64
CA ALA A 131 -4.81 -22.14 -29.57
C ALA A 131 -5.72 -23.29 -29.08
N SER A 132 -5.16 -24.49 -29.03
CA SER A 132 -5.83 -25.70 -28.55
C SER A 132 -5.12 -26.22 -27.31
N VAL A 133 -5.84 -26.30 -26.18
CA VAL A 133 -5.36 -26.86 -24.93
C VAL A 133 -5.56 -28.37 -24.96
N LEU A 134 -4.46 -29.12 -25.00
CA LEU A 134 -4.47 -30.58 -25.01
C LEU A 134 -4.71 -31.14 -23.61
N GLU A 135 -5.12 -32.42 -23.53
CA GLU A 135 -5.32 -33.12 -22.24
C GLU A 135 -4.06 -33.21 -21.39
N SER A 136 -2.88 -33.17 -22.01
CA SER A 136 -1.58 -33.10 -21.33
C SER A 136 -1.30 -31.73 -20.68
N GLY A 137 -2.17 -30.73 -20.87
CA GLY A 137 -1.95 -29.34 -20.44
C GLY A 137 -1.05 -28.53 -21.38
N LYS A 138 -0.47 -29.16 -22.42
CA LYS A 138 0.28 -28.47 -23.47
C LYS A 138 -0.68 -27.68 -24.37
N VAL A 139 -0.25 -26.51 -24.82
CA VAL A 139 -1.02 -25.67 -25.76
C VAL A 139 -0.37 -25.68 -27.12
N GLU A 140 -1.15 -25.98 -28.15
CA GLU A 140 -0.74 -25.91 -29.54
C GLU A 140 -1.36 -24.69 -30.23
N THR A 141 -0.52 -23.86 -30.84
CA THR A 141 -0.97 -22.66 -31.58
C THR A 141 -0.79 -22.86 -33.07
N VAL A 142 -1.88 -22.73 -33.84
CA VAL A 142 -1.92 -22.92 -35.29
C VAL A 142 -2.32 -21.60 -35.96
N LEU A 143 -1.60 -21.22 -37.02
CA LEU A 143 -1.98 -20.10 -37.88
C LEU A 143 -3.16 -20.52 -38.76
N LEU A 144 -4.24 -19.75 -38.72
CA LEU A 144 -5.43 -19.99 -39.52
C LEU A 144 -5.52 -19.08 -40.74
N GLY A 145 -5.05 -17.84 -40.65
CA GLY A 145 -5.16 -16.86 -41.73
C GLY A 145 -4.38 -15.58 -41.44
N LEU A 146 -4.36 -14.69 -42.43
CA LEU A 146 -3.57 -13.46 -42.42
C LEU A 146 -4.34 -12.34 -43.11
N HIS A 147 -4.36 -11.17 -42.46
CA HIS A 147 -4.77 -9.89 -43.01
C HIS A 147 -3.55 -9.08 -43.49
N GLN A 148 -3.71 -8.25 -44.51
CA GLN A 148 -2.68 -7.31 -45.00
C GLN A 148 -2.65 -6.03 -44.15
N GLY A 149 -2.35 -6.22 -42.87
CA GLY A 149 -2.38 -5.18 -41.84
C GLY A 149 -2.92 -5.72 -40.52
N PRO A 150 -2.95 -4.91 -39.45
CA PRO A 150 -3.49 -5.30 -38.16
C PRO A 150 -4.93 -5.83 -38.21
N ALA A 151 -5.20 -6.90 -37.47
CA ALA A 151 -6.54 -7.45 -37.28
C ALA A 151 -7.04 -7.10 -35.87
N HIS A 152 -7.85 -6.04 -35.76
CA HIS A 152 -8.23 -5.43 -34.47
C HIS A 152 -9.28 -6.23 -33.69
N LYS A 153 -10.29 -6.77 -34.38
CA LYS A 153 -11.44 -7.41 -33.75
C LYS A 153 -11.85 -8.72 -34.43
N LEU A 154 -12.47 -9.58 -33.63
CA LEU A 154 -13.11 -10.82 -34.07
C LEU A 154 -14.48 -10.99 -33.40
N CYS A 155 -15.39 -11.70 -34.06
CA CYS A 155 -16.67 -12.12 -33.50
C CYS A 155 -16.96 -13.59 -33.79
N ILE A 156 -17.60 -14.29 -32.85
CA ILE A 156 -17.95 -15.71 -32.99
C ILE A 156 -19.40 -15.80 -33.49
N GLU A 157 -19.68 -16.78 -34.35
CA GLU A 157 -21.04 -17.04 -34.81
C GLU A 157 -21.92 -17.54 -33.64
N PRO A 158 -23.02 -16.84 -33.29
CA PRO A 158 -23.88 -17.23 -32.19
C PRO A 158 -24.40 -18.67 -32.35
N GLY A 159 -24.17 -19.49 -31.32
CA GLY A 159 -24.60 -20.89 -31.31
C GLY A 159 -23.71 -21.87 -32.09
N ASN A 160 -22.64 -21.42 -32.74
CA ASN A 160 -21.75 -22.30 -33.50
C ASN A 160 -20.38 -22.49 -32.81
N PRO A 161 -19.96 -23.74 -32.54
CA PRO A 161 -18.67 -24.03 -31.90
C PRO A 161 -17.45 -23.90 -32.82
N HIS A 162 -17.64 -23.69 -34.12
CA HIS A 162 -16.58 -23.83 -35.12
C HIS A 162 -16.37 -22.62 -36.01
N ILE A 163 -17.29 -21.66 -36.02
CA ILE A 163 -17.27 -20.53 -36.96
C ILE A 163 -17.04 -19.22 -36.22
N PHE A 164 -16.09 -18.44 -36.72
CA PHE A 164 -15.87 -17.06 -36.30
C PHE A 164 -15.41 -16.20 -37.48
N TYR A 165 -15.45 -14.89 -37.30
CA TYR A 165 -15.14 -13.89 -38.32
C TYR A 165 -14.14 -12.88 -37.78
N THR A 166 -13.29 -12.37 -38.67
CA THR A 166 -12.35 -11.28 -38.36
C THR A 166 -12.44 -10.19 -39.41
N CYS A 167 -11.99 -8.99 -39.04
CA CYS A 167 -11.76 -7.88 -39.95
C CYS A 167 -10.40 -7.25 -39.71
N GLY A 168 -9.78 -6.72 -40.76
CA GLY A 168 -8.47 -6.06 -40.70
C GLY A 168 -8.47 -4.66 -41.31
N GLU A 169 -7.36 -3.96 -41.11
CA GLU A 169 -7.09 -2.66 -41.76
C GLU A 169 -6.99 -2.75 -43.29
N ASP A 170 -6.85 -3.96 -43.83
CA ASP A 170 -6.96 -4.24 -45.27
C ASP A 170 -8.39 -4.12 -45.82
N GLY A 171 -9.38 -3.93 -44.94
CA GLY A 171 -10.80 -3.88 -45.29
C GLY A 171 -11.40 -5.25 -45.58
N LEU A 172 -10.62 -6.33 -45.45
CA LEU A 172 -11.06 -7.69 -45.71
C LEU A 172 -11.84 -8.22 -44.51
N VAL A 173 -12.96 -8.89 -44.79
CA VAL A 173 -13.70 -9.69 -43.82
C VAL A 173 -13.50 -11.15 -44.15
N GLN A 174 -12.96 -11.91 -43.19
CA GLN A 174 -12.67 -13.34 -43.35
C GLN A 174 -13.57 -14.16 -42.42
N ARG A 175 -14.02 -15.31 -42.94
CA ARG A 175 -14.73 -16.35 -42.19
C ARG A 175 -13.79 -17.52 -41.94
N PHE A 176 -13.76 -18.02 -40.72
CA PHE A 176 -12.93 -19.16 -40.33
C PHE A 176 -13.80 -20.31 -39.87
N ASP A 177 -13.65 -21.48 -40.50
CA ASP A 177 -14.26 -22.73 -40.05
C ASP A 177 -13.19 -23.64 -39.48
N LEU A 178 -13.20 -23.81 -38.16
CA LEU A 178 -12.20 -24.56 -37.41
C LEU A 178 -12.10 -26.05 -37.80
N ARG A 179 -13.12 -26.59 -38.48
CA ARG A 179 -13.12 -27.96 -39.00
C ARG A 179 -12.26 -28.08 -40.26
N THR A 180 -12.27 -27.04 -41.09
CA THR A 180 -11.48 -26.99 -42.34
C THR A 180 -10.09 -26.42 -42.12
N GLN A 181 -9.91 -25.61 -41.06
CA GLN A 181 -8.69 -24.85 -40.76
C GLN A 181 -8.24 -23.91 -41.90
N ALA A 182 -9.14 -23.59 -42.83
CA ALA A 182 -8.90 -22.67 -43.93
C ALA A 182 -9.71 -21.38 -43.75
N PRO A 183 -9.12 -20.20 -44.04
CA PRO A 183 -9.86 -18.96 -44.11
C PRO A 183 -10.68 -18.90 -45.39
N THR A 184 -11.89 -18.36 -45.32
CA THR A 184 -12.70 -18.00 -46.48
C THR A 184 -12.82 -16.48 -46.52
N GLU A 185 -12.29 -15.87 -47.57
CA GLU A 185 -12.49 -14.44 -47.83
C GLU A 185 -13.95 -14.20 -48.20
N LEU A 186 -14.67 -13.41 -47.42
CA LEU A 186 -16.08 -13.12 -47.70
C LEU A 186 -16.22 -11.93 -48.65
N PHE A 187 -15.58 -10.82 -48.30
CA PHE A 187 -15.58 -9.60 -49.11
C PHE A 187 -14.55 -8.60 -48.61
N THR A 188 -14.18 -7.67 -49.49
CA THR A 188 -13.42 -6.46 -49.12
C THR A 188 -14.38 -5.28 -49.04
N CYS A 189 -14.45 -4.64 -47.88
CA CYS A 189 -15.34 -3.53 -47.63
C CYS A 189 -14.88 -2.28 -48.39
N GLN A 190 -15.78 -1.69 -49.17
CA GLN A 190 -15.50 -0.52 -49.99
C GLN A 190 -15.77 0.79 -49.22
N ALA A 191 -14.96 1.81 -49.49
CA ALA A 191 -15.17 3.14 -48.93
C ALA A 191 -16.38 3.82 -49.62
N VAL A 192 -17.32 4.33 -48.83
CA VAL A 192 -18.57 4.93 -49.34
C VAL A 192 -18.34 6.34 -49.91
N ASN A 193 -17.42 7.11 -49.33
CA ASN A 193 -17.25 8.53 -49.66
C ASN A 193 -16.30 8.75 -50.85
N PRO A 194 -16.73 9.40 -51.95
CA PRO A 194 -15.90 9.65 -53.14
C PRO A 194 -14.70 10.57 -52.90
N ARG A 195 -14.64 11.31 -51.78
CA ARG A 195 -13.47 12.13 -51.40
C ARG A 195 -12.31 11.33 -50.80
N ARG A 196 -12.52 10.06 -50.42
CA ARG A 196 -11.49 9.16 -49.87
C ARG A 196 -10.90 8.21 -50.92
N ARG A 197 -11.08 8.49 -52.23
CA ARG A 197 -10.66 7.69 -53.41
C ARG A 197 -9.20 7.23 -53.47
N HIS A 198 -8.30 7.70 -52.61
CA HIS A 198 -6.93 7.18 -52.53
C HIS A 198 -6.85 5.81 -51.83
N LEU A 199 -7.91 5.38 -51.15
CA LEU A 199 -8.02 4.07 -50.51
C LEU A 199 -9.08 3.25 -51.28
N GLU A 200 -8.67 2.16 -51.94
CA GLU A 200 -9.59 1.23 -52.63
C GLU A 200 -10.44 0.40 -51.66
N ALA A 201 -10.04 0.27 -50.38
CA ALA A 201 -10.76 -0.46 -49.34
C ALA A 201 -10.92 0.38 -48.05
N ALA A 202 -12.04 0.21 -47.35
CA ALA A 202 -12.29 0.84 -46.05
C ALA A 202 -11.55 0.07 -44.95
N GLN A 203 -10.58 0.70 -44.28
CA GLN A 203 -9.85 0.08 -43.18
C GLN A 203 -10.80 -0.24 -42.01
N LEU A 204 -10.94 -1.52 -41.64
CA LEU A 204 -11.90 -1.97 -40.63
C LEU A 204 -11.25 -2.14 -39.25
N ASN A 205 -11.94 -1.67 -38.22
CA ASN A 205 -11.49 -1.74 -36.82
C ASN A 205 -12.47 -2.51 -35.91
N ALA A 206 -13.71 -2.67 -36.34
CA ALA A 206 -14.77 -3.24 -35.53
C ALA A 206 -15.65 -4.20 -36.36
N ILE A 207 -16.01 -5.32 -35.74
CA ILE A 207 -16.92 -6.33 -36.29
C ILE A 207 -17.79 -6.87 -35.15
N ALA A 208 -19.08 -7.05 -35.42
CA ALA A 208 -20.03 -7.63 -34.48
C ALA A 208 -21.11 -8.42 -35.23
N MET A 209 -21.60 -9.50 -34.65
CA MET A 209 -22.69 -10.30 -35.21
C MET A 209 -23.91 -10.20 -34.30
N ASP A 210 -25.11 -10.16 -34.89
CA ASP A 210 -26.35 -10.08 -34.13
C ASP A 210 -26.59 -11.41 -33.37
N PRO A 211 -26.72 -11.39 -32.03
CA PRO A 211 -26.89 -12.60 -31.21
C PRO A 211 -28.19 -13.35 -31.50
N ARG A 212 -29.22 -12.68 -32.03
CA ARG A 212 -30.52 -13.30 -32.38
C ARG A 212 -30.63 -13.71 -33.83
N ASN A 213 -29.85 -13.09 -34.70
CA ASN A 213 -29.83 -13.40 -36.13
C ASN A 213 -28.39 -13.50 -36.61
N SER A 214 -27.82 -14.71 -36.52
CA SER A 214 -26.45 -15.01 -36.95
C SER A 214 -26.18 -14.73 -38.44
N ASN A 215 -27.21 -14.40 -39.23
CA ASN A 215 -27.02 -13.99 -40.62
C ASN A 215 -26.61 -12.51 -40.77
N LEU A 216 -26.78 -11.69 -39.73
CA LEU A 216 -26.52 -10.26 -39.78
C LEU A 216 -25.16 -9.94 -39.14
N LEU A 217 -24.27 -9.39 -39.96
CA LEU A 217 -22.91 -9.02 -39.60
C LEU A 217 -22.72 -7.51 -39.76
N ALA A 218 -22.36 -6.82 -38.68
CA ALA A 218 -22.01 -5.40 -38.70
C ALA A 218 -20.49 -5.22 -38.75
N VAL A 219 -20.02 -4.31 -39.62
CA VAL A 219 -18.62 -3.90 -39.70
C VAL A 219 -18.48 -2.38 -39.70
N GLY A 220 -17.39 -1.89 -39.13
CA GLY A 220 -17.08 -0.46 -39.02
C GLY A 220 -15.58 -0.22 -38.95
N GLY A 221 -15.16 0.99 -39.34
CA GLY A 221 -13.76 1.26 -39.57
C GLY A 221 -13.42 2.74 -39.57
N MET A 222 -12.47 3.16 -40.39
CA MET A 222 -11.98 4.55 -40.41
C MET A 222 -12.97 5.57 -40.98
N ASP A 223 -14.18 5.16 -41.38
CA ASP A 223 -15.24 6.06 -41.85
C ASP A 223 -16.49 6.05 -40.95
N GLU A 224 -17.42 6.93 -41.26
CA GLU A 224 -18.60 7.25 -40.46
C GLU A 224 -19.71 6.19 -40.51
N TYR A 225 -19.58 5.14 -41.33
CA TYR A 225 -20.68 4.21 -41.61
C TYR A 225 -20.50 2.85 -40.94
N ALA A 226 -21.41 2.50 -40.03
CA ALA A 226 -21.58 1.11 -39.60
C ALA A 226 -22.39 0.39 -40.69
N ARG A 227 -21.85 -0.69 -41.25
CA ARG A 227 -22.44 -1.41 -42.38
C ARG A 227 -22.96 -2.74 -41.93
N LEU A 228 -24.21 -3.02 -42.25
CA LEU A 228 -24.86 -4.29 -41.95
C LEU A 228 -24.90 -5.17 -43.20
N TYR A 229 -24.36 -6.37 -43.12
CA TYR A 229 -24.36 -7.36 -44.18
C TYR A 229 -25.25 -8.55 -43.80
N ASP A 230 -26.03 -9.04 -44.75
CA ASP A 230 -26.70 -10.35 -44.65
C ASP A 230 -25.80 -11.39 -45.32
N ILE A 231 -25.17 -12.25 -44.52
CA ILE A 231 -24.17 -13.21 -45.01
C ILE A 231 -24.74 -14.21 -46.03
N ARG A 232 -26.07 -14.39 -46.06
CA ARG A 232 -26.74 -15.27 -47.03
C ARG A 232 -26.84 -14.66 -48.43
N ARG A 233 -26.65 -13.35 -48.54
CA ARG A 233 -26.74 -12.57 -49.79
C ARG A 233 -25.38 -12.17 -50.35
N LEU A 234 -24.30 -12.68 -49.76
CA LEU A 234 -22.95 -12.46 -50.25
C LEU A 234 -22.70 -13.41 -51.42
N ASP A 235 -22.82 -12.89 -52.65
CA ASP A 235 -22.47 -13.62 -53.86
C ASP A 235 -20.94 -13.73 -53.96
N GLY A 236 -20.43 -14.89 -54.39
CA GLY A 236 -18.99 -15.20 -54.48
C GLY A 236 -18.17 -14.33 -55.44
N ASP A 237 -18.80 -13.39 -56.14
CA ASP A 237 -18.20 -12.51 -57.16
C ASP A 237 -17.68 -11.16 -56.61
N GLY A 238 -17.50 -11.03 -55.29
CA GLY A 238 -16.75 -9.92 -54.67
C GLY A 238 -17.45 -8.56 -54.62
N SER A 239 -18.59 -8.38 -55.30
CA SER A 239 -19.43 -7.16 -55.22
C SER A 239 -20.48 -7.29 -54.11
N SER A 240 -20.05 -7.34 -52.85
CA SER A 240 -20.99 -7.37 -51.72
C SER A 240 -21.53 -5.97 -51.39
N ARG A 241 -22.82 -5.75 -51.67
CA ARG A 241 -23.53 -4.55 -51.23
C ARG A 241 -23.99 -4.76 -49.79
N ALA A 242 -23.70 -3.80 -48.91
CA ALA A 242 -24.26 -3.81 -47.56
C ALA A 242 -25.80 -3.78 -47.64
N ALA A 243 -26.44 -4.57 -46.78
CA ALA A 243 -27.89 -4.58 -46.66
C ALA A 243 -28.40 -3.23 -46.13
N ASP A 244 -27.63 -2.60 -45.24
CA ASP A 244 -27.96 -1.32 -44.64
C ASP A 244 -26.72 -0.56 -44.15
N HIS A 245 -26.85 0.75 -43.96
CA HIS A 245 -25.82 1.63 -43.41
C HIS A 245 -26.41 2.45 -42.26
N PHE A 246 -25.63 2.65 -41.21
CA PHE A 246 -26.01 3.45 -40.04
C PHE A 246 -24.94 4.49 -39.75
N ALA A 247 -25.35 5.76 -39.67
CA ALA A 247 -24.50 6.88 -39.29
C ALA A 247 -25.39 7.99 -38.69
N PRO A 248 -24.95 8.71 -37.64
CA PRO A 248 -25.67 9.91 -37.19
C PRO A 248 -25.68 10.96 -38.31
N PRO A 249 -26.82 11.65 -38.57
CA PRO A 249 -26.93 12.57 -39.71
C PRO A 249 -25.85 13.65 -39.79
N HIS A 250 -25.36 14.14 -38.63
CA HIS A 250 -24.35 15.19 -38.56
C HIS A 250 -22.91 14.71 -38.78
N LEU A 251 -22.66 13.38 -38.77
CA LEU A 251 -21.34 12.79 -39.04
C LEU A 251 -21.18 12.37 -40.50
N ILE A 252 -22.26 12.36 -41.28
CA ILE A 252 -22.24 12.01 -42.68
C ILE A 252 -21.37 13.01 -43.45
N GLY A 253 -20.30 12.51 -44.08
CA GLY A 253 -19.34 13.30 -44.83
C GLY A 253 -18.17 13.87 -44.02
N ASP A 254 -18.10 13.62 -42.70
CA ASP A 254 -16.95 14.03 -41.89
C ASP A 254 -15.75 13.08 -42.12
N LEU A 255 -14.61 13.67 -42.52
CA LEU A 255 -13.40 12.93 -42.83
C LEU A 255 -12.54 12.59 -41.60
N HIS A 256 -12.88 13.14 -40.42
CA HIS A 256 -12.09 12.99 -39.19
C HIS A 256 -12.69 11.98 -38.20
N VAL A 257 -13.86 11.43 -38.51
CA VAL A 257 -14.54 10.43 -37.69
C VAL A 257 -14.41 9.03 -38.30
N GLY A 258 -14.43 8.05 -37.41
CA GLY A 258 -14.30 6.63 -37.67
C GLY A 258 -14.85 5.84 -36.48
N ILE A 259 -15.32 4.65 -36.75
CA ILE A 259 -15.88 3.72 -35.78
C ILE A 259 -14.77 2.97 -35.07
N THR A 260 -14.82 2.98 -33.74
CA THR A 260 -13.86 2.30 -32.86
C THR A 260 -14.46 1.08 -32.16
N GLY A 261 -15.77 0.87 -32.23
CA GLY A 261 -16.41 -0.25 -31.54
C GLY A 261 -17.85 -0.46 -31.98
N LEU A 262 -18.25 -1.73 -32.03
CA LEU A 262 -19.60 -2.18 -32.37
C LEU A 262 -20.07 -3.22 -31.36
N ALA A 263 -21.35 -3.21 -31.02
CA ALA A 263 -22.01 -4.25 -30.25
C ALA A 263 -23.50 -4.34 -30.59
N PHE A 264 -24.08 -5.54 -30.53
CA PHE A 264 -25.52 -5.73 -30.64
C PHE A 264 -26.14 -5.94 -29.27
N SER A 265 -27.34 -5.39 -29.08
CA SER A 265 -28.16 -5.72 -27.91
C SER A 265 -28.88 -7.04 -28.11
N GLU A 266 -29.43 -7.57 -27.03
CA GLU A 266 -30.40 -8.66 -27.07
C GLU A 266 -31.66 -8.33 -27.88
N GLN A 267 -31.91 -7.08 -28.30
CA GLN A 267 -33.05 -6.71 -29.13
C GLN A 267 -32.66 -6.41 -30.59
N SER A 268 -31.47 -6.85 -31.02
CA SER A 268 -30.95 -6.58 -32.37
C SER A 268 -30.78 -5.08 -32.67
N GLU A 269 -30.57 -4.27 -31.62
CA GLU A 269 -30.21 -2.85 -31.75
C GLU A 269 -28.69 -2.70 -31.83
N LEU A 270 -28.19 -1.87 -32.73
CA LEU A 270 -26.76 -1.70 -33.02
C LEU A 270 -26.19 -0.51 -32.25
N LEU A 271 -25.20 -0.78 -31.39
CA LEU A 271 -24.42 0.23 -30.68
C LEU A 271 -23.13 0.52 -31.43
N VAL A 272 -22.86 1.81 -31.68
CA VAL A 272 -21.71 2.27 -32.45
C VAL A 272 -20.94 3.33 -31.67
N SER A 273 -19.64 3.13 -31.50
CA SER A 273 -18.71 4.09 -30.87
C SER A 273 -17.86 4.74 -31.94
N TYR A 274 -17.76 6.07 -31.90
CA TYR A 274 -16.96 6.87 -32.82
C TYR A 274 -15.76 7.49 -32.11
N ASN A 275 -14.66 7.68 -32.83
CA ASN A 275 -13.57 8.53 -32.36
C ASN A 275 -13.96 10.00 -32.47
N ASN A 276 -13.45 10.80 -31.53
CA ASN A 276 -13.76 12.21 -31.32
C ASN A 276 -15.27 12.51 -31.20
N GLU A 277 -16.10 11.49 -30.91
CA GLU A 277 -17.54 11.63 -30.78
C GLU A 277 -18.17 10.69 -29.74
N PHE A 278 -19.49 10.80 -29.55
CA PHE A 278 -20.35 10.01 -28.68
C PHE A 278 -20.58 8.58 -29.17
N ILE A 279 -21.21 7.78 -28.30
CA ILE A 279 -21.71 6.45 -28.65
C ILE A 279 -23.16 6.60 -29.04
N TYR A 280 -23.56 5.93 -30.13
CA TYR A 280 -24.89 5.99 -30.70
C TYR A 280 -25.55 4.61 -30.70
N LEU A 281 -26.83 4.55 -30.34
CA LEU A 281 -27.66 3.35 -30.47
C LEU A 281 -28.65 3.53 -31.62
N PHE A 282 -28.62 2.58 -32.55
CA PHE A 282 -29.49 2.50 -33.71
C PHE A 282 -30.46 1.32 -33.58
N THR A 283 -31.73 1.58 -33.87
CA THR A 283 -32.73 0.53 -34.08
C THR A 283 -32.81 0.18 -35.57
N HIS A 284 -33.40 -0.96 -35.90
CA HIS A 284 -33.47 -1.48 -37.27
C HIS A 284 -34.18 -0.56 -38.29
N ASP A 285 -35.02 0.37 -37.82
CA ASP A 285 -35.73 1.37 -38.64
C ASP A 285 -34.92 2.64 -38.93
N MET A 286 -33.74 2.79 -38.31
CA MET A 286 -32.85 3.96 -38.49
C MET A 286 -31.83 3.80 -39.63
N GLY A 287 -31.93 2.71 -40.40
CA GLY A 287 -31.03 2.43 -41.51
C GLY A 287 -31.18 3.42 -42.66
N LEU A 288 -30.05 3.77 -43.30
CA LEU A 288 -29.98 4.63 -44.48
C LEU A 288 -30.18 3.84 -45.79
N GLY A 289 -30.35 2.53 -45.70
CA GLY A 289 -30.46 1.62 -46.83
C GLY A 289 -29.12 1.20 -47.43
N SER A 290 -29.18 0.52 -48.57
CA SER A 290 -28.00 -0.06 -49.26
C SER A 290 -27.14 0.95 -50.00
N ASN A 291 -27.59 2.20 -50.13
CA ASN A 291 -26.82 3.30 -50.70
C ASN A 291 -27.07 4.60 -49.90
N PRO A 292 -26.16 4.99 -49.00
CA PRO A 292 -26.38 6.10 -48.07
C PRO A 292 -26.16 7.49 -48.67
N MET A 293 -25.88 7.60 -49.97
CA MET A 293 -25.72 8.88 -50.66
C MET A 293 -27.10 9.50 -50.93
N PRO A 294 -27.36 10.77 -50.53
CA PRO A 294 -28.67 11.39 -50.71
C PRO A 294 -28.98 11.60 -52.19
N SER A 295 -30.01 10.92 -52.70
CA SER A 295 -30.68 11.30 -53.94
C SER A 295 -31.65 12.44 -53.64
N SER A 296 -31.20 13.67 -53.88
CA SER A 296 -31.95 14.94 -53.79
C SER A 296 -32.34 15.44 -52.39
N PRO A 297 -32.50 16.77 -52.19
CA PRO A 297 -32.66 17.40 -50.87
C PRO A 297 -34.10 17.42 -50.33
N GLU A 298 -35.04 16.64 -50.89
CA GLU A 298 -36.47 16.81 -50.60
C GLU A 298 -37.11 15.75 -49.67
N ASP A 299 -36.40 14.70 -49.26
CA ASP A 299 -36.93 13.66 -48.36
C ASP A 299 -36.49 13.85 -46.89
N ASP A 300 -36.71 15.05 -46.35
CA ASP A 300 -36.32 15.42 -44.96
C ASP A 300 -37.38 15.01 -43.91
N SER A 301 -38.28 14.08 -44.24
CA SER A 301 -39.35 13.65 -43.35
C SER A 301 -39.15 12.20 -42.88
N LYS A 302 -38.58 12.07 -41.66
CA LYS A 302 -38.51 10.87 -40.77
C LYS A 302 -37.15 10.17 -40.59
N SER A 303 -36.01 10.86 -40.57
CA SER A 303 -34.83 10.24 -39.93
C SER A 303 -34.95 10.36 -38.41
N SER A 304 -35.31 9.30 -37.71
CA SER A 304 -35.28 9.26 -36.24
C SER A 304 -33.84 9.45 -35.76
N VAL A 305 -33.63 10.40 -34.84
CA VAL A 305 -32.28 10.70 -34.32
C VAL A 305 -31.85 9.56 -33.37
N PRO A 306 -30.67 8.95 -33.58
CA PRO A 306 -30.19 7.87 -32.71
C PRO A 306 -29.92 8.36 -31.28
N MET A 307 -30.10 7.47 -30.29
CA MET A 307 -29.81 7.78 -28.89
C MET A 307 -28.30 7.96 -28.69
N ALA A 308 -27.90 9.10 -28.12
CA ALA A 308 -26.50 9.44 -27.90
C ALA A 308 -26.10 9.34 -26.42
N TYR A 309 -25.01 8.64 -26.13
CA TYR A 309 -24.44 8.51 -24.78
C TYR A 309 -23.21 9.42 -24.62
N LYS A 310 -23.37 10.46 -23.80
CA LYS A 310 -22.41 11.57 -23.65
C LYS A 310 -21.49 11.40 -22.44
N GLY A 311 -20.36 12.10 -22.47
CA GLY A 311 -19.40 12.22 -21.35
C GLY A 311 -18.16 11.34 -21.47
N HIS A 312 -18.20 10.28 -22.28
CA HIS A 312 -17.01 9.47 -22.58
C HIS A 312 -16.08 10.20 -23.56
N LYS A 313 -14.80 9.82 -23.58
CA LYS A 313 -13.80 10.37 -24.47
C LYS A 313 -13.12 9.24 -25.24
N ASN A 314 -13.11 9.37 -26.55
CA ASN A 314 -12.48 8.41 -27.44
C ASN A 314 -11.78 9.19 -28.55
N VAL A 315 -10.47 9.03 -28.74
CA VAL A 315 -9.66 9.85 -29.65
C VAL A 315 -8.91 8.98 -30.65
N GLU A 316 -8.14 8.00 -30.18
CA GLU A 316 -7.21 7.24 -31.03
C GLU A 316 -7.23 5.72 -30.82
N THR A 317 -8.07 5.19 -29.91
CA THR A 317 -8.05 3.74 -29.59
C THR A 317 -9.33 3.03 -30.02
N VAL A 318 -9.20 1.79 -30.50
CA VAL A 318 -10.34 0.88 -30.66
C VAL A 318 -10.94 0.61 -29.27
N LYS A 319 -12.25 0.78 -29.13
CA LYS A 319 -12.97 0.73 -27.85
C LYS A 319 -13.83 -0.51 -27.70
N GLY A 320 -13.77 -1.08 -26.50
CA GLY A 320 -14.81 -1.94 -25.96
C GLY A 320 -16.04 -1.10 -25.61
N VAL A 321 -17.10 -1.31 -26.37
CA VAL A 321 -18.46 -0.92 -26.00
C VAL A 321 -19.30 -2.17 -25.91
N ASN A 322 -20.17 -2.24 -24.90
CA ASN A 322 -21.02 -3.41 -24.68
C ASN A 322 -22.31 -3.02 -23.96
N PHE A 323 -23.22 -3.98 -23.86
CA PHE A 323 -24.41 -3.89 -23.02
C PHE A 323 -24.22 -4.71 -21.75
N CYS A 324 -24.76 -4.27 -20.62
CA CYS A 324 -24.81 -5.09 -19.42
C CYS A 324 -26.23 -5.19 -18.85
N GLY A 325 -26.47 -6.31 -18.18
CA GLY A 325 -27.79 -6.73 -17.71
C GLY A 325 -28.45 -7.78 -18.64
N PRO A 326 -29.34 -8.62 -18.11
CA PRO A 326 -29.92 -9.76 -18.83
C PRO A 326 -30.73 -9.40 -20.09
N ARG A 327 -31.18 -8.14 -20.21
CA ARG A 327 -31.93 -7.65 -21.38
C ARG A 327 -31.31 -6.40 -21.97
N SER A 328 -30.01 -6.20 -21.74
CA SER A 328 -29.26 -5.03 -22.20
C SER A 328 -29.86 -3.72 -21.62
N GLU A 329 -30.14 -3.70 -20.31
CA GLU A 329 -30.71 -2.55 -19.63
C GLU A 329 -29.78 -1.34 -19.61
N TYR A 330 -28.47 -1.59 -19.61
CA TYR A 330 -27.42 -0.57 -19.54
C TYR A 330 -26.45 -0.66 -20.71
N VAL A 331 -25.90 0.50 -21.07
CA VAL A 331 -24.78 0.63 -22.00
C VAL A 331 -23.53 0.90 -21.17
N VAL A 332 -22.43 0.22 -21.50
CA VAL A 332 -21.15 0.35 -20.82
C VAL A 332 -20.01 0.59 -21.81
N SER A 333 -19.09 1.50 -21.47
CA SER A 333 -17.94 1.84 -22.32
C SER A 333 -16.72 2.24 -21.49
N GLY A 334 -15.53 1.86 -21.99
CA GLY A 334 -14.25 2.40 -21.54
C GLY A 334 -13.85 3.70 -22.27
N SER A 335 -13.07 4.56 -21.61
CA SER A 335 -12.71 5.89 -22.12
C SER A 335 -11.19 6.13 -22.12
N ASP A 336 -10.73 7.03 -22.99
CA ASP A 336 -9.36 7.59 -23.05
C ASP A 336 -9.04 8.58 -21.92
N CYS A 337 -9.95 8.73 -20.96
CA CYS A 337 -9.69 9.40 -19.68
C CYS A 337 -9.48 8.42 -18.51
N GLY A 338 -9.41 7.10 -18.78
CA GLY A 338 -9.13 6.08 -17.77
C GLY A 338 -10.36 5.60 -17.01
N ARG A 339 -11.54 6.07 -17.41
CA ARG A 339 -12.81 5.82 -16.73
C ARG A 339 -13.72 4.90 -17.54
N ILE A 340 -14.59 4.22 -16.82
CA ILE A 340 -15.73 3.46 -17.34
C ILE A 340 -16.99 4.27 -17.11
N PHE A 341 -17.85 4.30 -18.12
CA PHE A 341 -19.14 4.98 -18.06
C PHE A 341 -20.27 3.97 -18.25
N ILE A 342 -21.33 4.10 -17.44
CA ILE A 342 -22.52 3.26 -17.52
C ILE A 342 -23.76 4.16 -17.60
N TRP A 343 -24.56 3.98 -18.65
CA TRP A 343 -25.81 4.69 -18.87
C TRP A 343 -27.01 3.73 -18.90
N LYS A 344 -28.20 4.24 -18.58
CA LYS A 344 -29.46 3.53 -18.90
C LYS A 344 -29.69 3.55 -20.40
N LYS A 345 -29.87 2.38 -21.02
CA LYS A 345 -30.06 2.27 -22.48
C LYS A 345 -31.24 3.10 -23.00
N ARG A 346 -32.37 3.10 -22.27
CA ARG A 346 -33.61 3.74 -22.74
C ARG A 346 -33.64 5.26 -22.59
N SER A 347 -33.01 5.80 -21.56
CA SER A 347 -33.06 7.24 -21.24
C SER A 347 -31.80 7.98 -21.64
N GLY A 348 -30.68 7.29 -21.87
CA GLY A 348 -29.37 7.93 -22.03
C GLY A 348 -28.83 8.53 -20.73
N GLU A 349 -29.53 8.34 -19.60
CA GLU A 349 -29.13 8.86 -18.29
C GLU A 349 -27.82 8.19 -17.84
N LEU A 350 -26.80 8.99 -17.57
CA LEU A 350 -25.54 8.51 -17.01
C LEU A 350 -25.79 8.11 -15.55
N ILE A 351 -25.61 6.82 -15.25
CA ILE A 351 -25.85 6.26 -13.92
C ILE A 351 -24.55 6.22 -13.12
N ARG A 352 -23.44 5.91 -13.80
CA ARG A 352 -22.20 5.69 -13.10
C ARG A 352 -20.95 5.99 -13.91
N VAL A 353 -19.95 6.53 -13.21
CA VAL A 353 -18.58 6.70 -13.68
C VAL A 353 -17.64 5.99 -12.70
N MET A 354 -16.73 5.16 -13.20
CA MET A 354 -15.78 4.38 -12.39
C MET A 354 -14.35 4.59 -12.90
N GLU A 355 -13.38 4.80 -12.01
CA GLU A 355 -11.97 4.96 -12.38
C GLU A 355 -11.28 3.59 -12.47
N SER A 356 -10.89 3.18 -13.68
CA SER A 356 -10.27 1.86 -13.92
C SER A 356 -8.76 1.97 -14.06
N ASP A 357 -8.31 2.69 -15.08
CA ASP A 357 -6.90 2.80 -15.49
C ASP A 357 -6.46 4.26 -15.46
N ARG A 358 -5.15 4.53 -15.40
CA ARG A 358 -4.64 5.91 -15.36
C ARG A 358 -4.99 6.74 -16.62
N TYR A 359 -5.11 6.11 -17.78
CA TYR A 359 -5.28 6.82 -19.05
C TYR A 359 -6.31 6.20 -19.99
N VAL A 360 -6.16 4.94 -20.37
CA VAL A 360 -6.98 4.34 -21.43
C VAL A 360 -7.60 3.06 -20.88
N VAL A 361 -8.93 2.99 -20.94
CA VAL A 361 -9.67 1.74 -20.87
C VAL A 361 -10.08 1.39 -22.31
N ASN A 362 -9.47 0.36 -22.88
CA ASN A 362 -9.73 -0.07 -24.26
C ASN A 362 -10.66 -1.28 -24.33
N CYS A 363 -10.75 -2.10 -23.28
CA CYS A 363 -11.62 -3.25 -23.23
C CYS A 363 -12.52 -3.22 -21.98
N ILE A 364 -13.80 -3.53 -22.19
CA ILE A 364 -14.74 -3.80 -21.11
C ILE A 364 -15.64 -4.96 -21.53
N GLU A 365 -15.68 -5.99 -20.70
CA GLU A 365 -16.49 -7.19 -20.94
C GLU A 365 -17.40 -7.45 -19.73
N PRO A 366 -18.72 -7.50 -19.94
CA PRO A 366 -19.66 -7.92 -18.92
C PRO A 366 -19.64 -9.44 -18.75
N HIS A 367 -19.82 -9.89 -17.52
CA HIS A 367 -20.03 -11.30 -17.23
C HIS A 367 -21.39 -11.76 -17.81
N PRO A 368 -21.48 -12.97 -18.41
CA PRO A 368 -22.69 -13.42 -19.09
C PRO A 368 -23.93 -13.58 -18.18
N HIS A 369 -23.74 -13.99 -16.92
CA HIS A 369 -24.85 -14.38 -16.03
C HIS A 369 -25.11 -13.50 -14.78
N ILE A 370 -24.14 -12.69 -14.34
CA ILE A 370 -24.18 -11.96 -13.05
C ILE A 370 -23.67 -10.53 -13.22
N PRO A 371 -23.96 -9.58 -12.30
CA PRO A 371 -23.57 -8.17 -12.42
C PRO A 371 -22.08 -7.97 -12.08
N VAL A 372 -21.21 -8.56 -12.90
CA VAL A 372 -19.76 -8.47 -12.83
C VAL A 372 -19.26 -7.91 -14.15
N LEU A 373 -18.26 -7.03 -14.09
CA LEU A 373 -17.57 -6.50 -15.27
C LEU A 373 -16.07 -6.79 -15.15
N ALA A 374 -15.41 -7.03 -16.27
CA ALA A 374 -13.96 -7.02 -16.38
C ALA A 374 -13.54 -5.85 -17.28
N SER A 375 -12.53 -5.09 -16.88
CA SER A 375 -11.95 -4.03 -17.70
C SER A 375 -10.44 -4.14 -17.80
N SER A 376 -9.92 -3.72 -18.94
CA SER A 376 -8.48 -3.64 -19.19
C SER A 376 -8.14 -2.46 -20.10
N GLY A 377 -6.84 -2.18 -20.20
CA GLY A 377 -6.35 -0.93 -20.76
C GLY A 377 -4.84 -0.96 -21.04
N ILE A 378 -4.22 0.21 -20.86
CA ILE A 378 -2.77 0.38 -21.01
C ILE A 378 -1.99 -0.19 -19.81
N GLU A 379 -2.66 -0.48 -18.70
CA GLU A 379 -2.02 -1.11 -17.56
C GLU A 379 -1.86 -2.63 -17.78
N ASN A 380 -0.99 -3.25 -16.98
CA ASN A 380 -0.65 -4.67 -17.09
C ASN A 380 -1.53 -5.58 -16.22
N ASP A 381 -2.62 -5.04 -15.68
CA ASP A 381 -3.58 -5.71 -14.84
C ASP A 381 -5.02 -5.57 -15.38
N ILE A 382 -5.87 -6.53 -15.01
CA ILE A 382 -7.30 -6.53 -15.34
C ILE A 382 -8.07 -6.20 -14.06
N LYS A 383 -9.06 -5.30 -14.14
CA LYS A 383 -9.91 -4.95 -13.00
C LYS A 383 -11.22 -5.72 -13.11
N VAL A 384 -11.55 -6.48 -12.07
CA VAL A 384 -12.84 -7.16 -11.94
C VAL A 384 -13.72 -6.38 -10.97
N TRP A 385 -14.94 -6.06 -11.42
CA TRP A 385 -15.89 -5.20 -10.73
C TRP A 385 -17.09 -6.01 -10.24
N THR A 386 -17.45 -5.90 -8.97
CA THR A 386 -18.60 -6.63 -8.38
C THR A 386 -19.44 -5.73 -7.49
N SER A 387 -20.75 -6.00 -7.37
CA SER A 387 -21.70 -5.16 -6.61
C SER A 387 -21.62 -5.34 -5.08
N LYS A 388 -20.43 -5.14 -4.49
CA LYS A 388 -20.15 -5.36 -3.04
C LYS A 388 -20.05 -4.10 -2.19
N ALA A 389 -20.04 -2.91 -2.80
CA ALA A 389 -19.89 -1.66 -2.05
C ALA A 389 -21.03 -1.48 -1.03
N ALA A 390 -20.67 -1.05 0.19
CA ALA A 390 -21.62 -0.82 1.28
C ALA A 390 -22.57 0.36 1.00
N GLU A 391 -22.06 1.39 0.33
CA GLU A 391 -22.78 2.61 -0.03
C GLU A 391 -23.05 2.70 -1.54
N ARG A 392 -24.06 3.49 -1.93
CA ARG A 392 -24.33 3.77 -3.34
C ARG A 392 -23.41 4.88 -3.82
N ALA A 393 -22.74 4.68 -4.95
CA ALA A 393 -21.94 5.72 -5.57
C ALA A 393 -22.80 6.90 -6.03
N THR A 394 -22.32 8.12 -5.84
CA THR A 394 -22.87 9.35 -6.45
C THR A 394 -22.08 9.71 -7.69
N LEU A 395 -22.70 10.45 -8.62
CA LEU A 395 -21.99 10.98 -9.78
C LEU A 395 -21.02 12.10 -9.35
N PRO A 396 -19.82 12.19 -9.94
CA PRO A 396 -18.90 13.29 -9.66
C PRO A 396 -19.46 14.65 -10.11
N ASP A 397 -19.21 15.71 -9.33
CA ASP A 397 -19.77 17.07 -9.57
C ASP A 397 -19.28 17.76 -10.86
N ASN A 398 -18.29 17.22 -11.58
CA ASN A 398 -17.69 17.83 -12.77
C ASN A 398 -17.32 16.78 -13.85
N ILE A 399 -18.32 16.16 -14.48
CA ILE A 399 -18.11 15.15 -15.53
C ILE A 399 -17.54 15.77 -16.83
N GLU A 400 -17.86 17.04 -17.14
CA GLU A 400 -17.48 17.70 -18.41
C GLU A 400 -16.18 18.54 -18.35
N MET A 401 -15.66 18.86 -17.17
CA MET A 401 -14.68 19.95 -17.00
C MET A 401 -13.21 19.54 -16.84
N GLN A 402 -12.76 18.43 -17.45
CA GLN A 402 -11.32 18.11 -17.55
C GLN A 402 -10.76 18.43 -18.95
N ARG A 403 -10.32 19.68 -19.14
CA ARG A 403 -9.70 20.19 -20.37
C ARG A 403 -8.23 19.76 -20.53
N LYS A 404 -7.93 19.20 -21.71
CA LYS A 404 -6.69 19.22 -22.50
C LYS A 404 -5.35 18.82 -21.82
N ARG A 405 -5.06 17.52 -21.80
CA ARG A 405 -3.70 17.00 -22.03
C ARG A 405 -3.54 16.72 -23.53
N LYS A 406 -2.46 17.23 -24.16
CA LYS A 406 -2.14 16.94 -25.58
C LYS A 406 -1.95 15.42 -25.74
N PRO A 407 -2.51 14.79 -26.78
CA PRO A 407 -2.16 13.42 -27.09
C PRO A 407 -0.67 13.35 -27.45
N ARG A 408 0.06 12.44 -26.81
CA ARG A 408 1.29 11.92 -27.40
C ARG A 408 0.82 11.16 -28.64
N GLY A 409 1.22 11.60 -29.83
CA GLY A 409 0.87 10.90 -31.06
C GLY A 409 1.29 9.44 -30.97
N TRP A 410 0.32 8.56 -30.86
CA TRP A 410 0.48 7.11 -30.93
C TRP A 410 -0.55 6.57 -31.94
N MET A 411 -0.50 7.12 -33.15
CA MET A 411 -0.79 6.36 -34.35
C MET A 411 0.54 5.89 -34.93
N TYR A 412 0.61 4.60 -35.24
CA TYR A 412 1.61 4.02 -36.11
C TYR A 412 1.67 4.81 -37.42
N ARG A 413 2.64 5.72 -37.56
CA ARG A 413 3.18 6.03 -38.89
C ARG A 413 4.03 4.85 -39.30
N VAL A 414 3.46 3.96 -40.10
CA VAL A 414 4.26 3.02 -40.89
C VAL A 414 5.01 3.86 -41.92
N SER A 415 6.31 4.01 -41.68
CA SER A 415 7.26 4.46 -42.71
C SER A 415 7.24 3.46 -43.86
N SER A 416 7.07 3.96 -45.10
CA SER A 416 7.13 3.14 -46.31
C SER A 416 8.50 2.45 -46.47
N PRO A 417 8.58 1.19 -46.94
CA PRO A 417 9.84 0.50 -47.18
C PRO A 417 10.43 0.91 -48.54
N ARG A 418 11.08 2.07 -48.58
CA ARG A 418 12.07 2.42 -49.60
C ARG A 418 13.16 3.23 -48.91
N GLU A 419 14.10 2.54 -48.28
CA GLU A 419 15.52 2.92 -48.18
C GLU A 419 16.25 1.92 -47.28
N LEU A 420 17.52 1.67 -47.64
CA LEU A 420 18.54 0.86 -46.96
C LEU A 420 18.57 -0.65 -47.27
N ASN A 421 18.86 -0.93 -48.56
CA ASN A 421 19.93 -1.88 -48.88
C ASN A 421 21.27 -1.34 -48.37
N CYS A 422 22.04 -2.14 -47.60
CA CYS A 422 23.50 -2.27 -47.65
C CYS A 422 24.02 -3.27 -46.59
N ILE A 423 24.43 -4.44 -47.07
CA ILE A 423 25.31 -5.52 -46.52
C ILE A 423 26.73 -4.93 -46.25
N PRO A 424 27.68 -5.48 -45.41
CA PRO A 424 27.97 -6.91 -45.19
C PRO A 424 28.29 -7.48 -43.80
N ASP A 425 27.85 -8.74 -43.69
CA ASP A 425 28.43 -9.98 -43.16
C ASP A 425 29.97 -10.07 -42.93
N LYS A 426 30.38 -10.76 -41.85
CA LYS A 426 31.61 -11.58 -41.79
C LYS A 426 31.63 -12.61 -40.64
N SER A 427 31.54 -13.87 -41.07
CA SER A 427 32.38 -15.04 -40.73
C SER A 427 32.18 -15.87 -39.44
N ARG A 428 32.01 -17.17 -39.73
CA ARG A 428 31.91 -18.39 -38.92
C ARG A 428 33.28 -18.91 -38.41
N GLY A 429 33.23 -19.73 -37.35
CA GLY A 429 34.19 -20.79 -37.01
C GLY A 429 33.71 -21.51 -35.74
N LYS A 430 33.05 -22.67 -35.84
CA LYS A 430 33.54 -24.07 -35.89
C LYS A 430 33.70 -24.73 -34.51
N ILE A 431 32.94 -25.81 -34.41
CA ILE A 431 32.78 -26.89 -33.43
C ILE A 431 34.11 -27.52 -33.00
N GLU A 432 34.22 -27.92 -31.72
CA GLU A 432 34.94 -29.12 -31.28
C GLU A 432 34.26 -29.72 -30.02
N ASP A 433 33.96 -31.01 -30.10
CA ASP A 433 33.54 -31.95 -29.04
C ASP A 433 34.76 -32.56 -28.33
N VAL A 434 34.53 -33.32 -27.24
CA VAL A 434 35.36 -34.35 -26.52
C VAL A 434 35.42 -33.99 -25.02
N LYS A 435 34.63 -34.60 -24.13
CA LYS A 435 34.62 -35.95 -23.50
C LYS A 435 35.27 -35.96 -22.10
N GLU A 436 34.51 -36.55 -21.17
CA GLU A 436 34.87 -37.45 -20.05
C GLU A 436 36.24 -37.30 -19.39
N GLU A 437 36.24 -37.09 -18.06
CA GLU A 437 36.91 -38.01 -17.14
C GLU A 437 36.38 -37.86 -15.70
N GLU A 438 35.95 -39.00 -15.15
CA GLU A 438 35.71 -39.30 -13.73
C GLU A 438 37.07 -39.37 -13.00
N ASP A 439 37.10 -39.03 -11.70
CA ASP A 439 37.89 -39.75 -10.68
C ASP A 439 37.65 -39.17 -9.28
N ASP A 440 36.72 -39.82 -8.57
CA ASP A 440 36.95 -40.71 -7.42
C ASP A 440 37.95 -40.38 -6.28
N VAL A 441 37.60 -40.95 -5.11
CA VAL A 441 38.42 -41.27 -3.91
C VAL A 441 38.52 -40.25 -2.75
N ALA A 442 37.54 -40.37 -1.85
CA ALA A 442 37.65 -40.76 -0.44
C ALA A 442 38.93 -40.46 0.39
N TYR A 443 38.74 -39.86 1.58
CA TYR A 443 39.40 -40.31 2.84
C TYR A 443 38.63 -39.82 4.10
N SER A 444 37.79 -40.71 4.61
CA SER A 444 37.68 -41.26 5.97
C SER A 444 38.31 -40.57 7.21
N ILE A 445 37.64 -40.81 8.38
CA ILE A 445 38.15 -40.93 9.79
C ILE A 445 38.04 -39.63 10.64
N GLN A 446 37.45 -39.54 11.84
CA GLN A 446 36.85 -40.46 12.83
C GLN A 446 36.03 -39.62 13.85
N ILE A 447 34.80 -40.03 14.20
CA ILE A 447 34.36 -40.59 15.49
C ILE A 447 34.82 -39.85 16.78
N MET A 448 33.87 -39.24 17.49
CA MET A 448 33.61 -39.55 18.91
C MET A 448 32.14 -39.30 19.28
N SER A 449 31.46 -40.40 19.65
CA SER A 449 30.16 -40.47 20.30
C SER A 449 30.29 -40.28 21.81
N ALA A 450 29.30 -39.67 22.47
CA ALA A 450 28.82 -40.13 23.78
C ALA A 450 27.41 -39.58 24.08
N THR A 451 26.49 -40.53 24.27
CA THR A 451 25.15 -40.38 24.83
C THR A 451 25.20 -40.27 26.36
N SER A 452 24.28 -39.51 26.96
CA SER A 452 23.59 -39.95 28.20
C SER A 452 22.28 -39.19 28.45
N LEU A 453 21.26 -39.96 28.81
CA LEU A 453 19.96 -39.56 29.37
C LEU A 453 20.09 -39.34 30.89
N ALA A 454 19.45 -38.31 31.45
CA ALA A 454 18.85 -38.37 32.80
C ALA A 454 17.88 -37.19 33.08
N ARG A 455 16.83 -37.49 33.85
CA ARG A 455 15.70 -36.67 34.31
C ARG A 455 16.06 -35.73 35.47
N CYS A 456 15.34 -34.59 35.63
CA CYS A 456 14.56 -34.17 36.82
C CYS A 456 14.31 -32.64 36.92
N SER A 457 13.02 -32.27 37.03
CA SER A 457 12.34 -31.27 37.90
C SER A 457 12.83 -29.81 38.10
N PRO A 458 11.88 -28.87 38.36
CA PRO A 458 12.12 -27.42 38.42
C PRO A 458 12.50 -26.94 39.84
N ILE A 459 13.33 -25.89 39.91
CA ILE A 459 13.70 -25.22 41.17
C ILE A 459 13.09 -23.81 41.23
N TYR A 460 12.30 -23.61 42.28
CA TYR A 460 11.84 -22.34 42.85
C TYR A 460 13.01 -21.45 43.31
N TYR A 461 12.84 -20.13 43.22
CA TYR A 461 13.38 -19.22 44.23
C TYR A 461 12.32 -18.21 44.68
N SER A 462 11.95 -18.35 45.95
CA SER A 462 11.39 -17.33 46.82
C SER A 462 12.47 -16.32 47.22
N CYS A 463 12.10 -15.04 47.42
CA CYS A 463 12.79 -14.19 48.36
C CYS A 463 11.76 -13.48 49.24
N ASP A 464 11.96 -13.65 50.55
CA ASP A 464 11.06 -13.33 51.65
C ASP A 464 11.39 -11.97 52.28
N ALA A 465 10.39 -11.43 52.99
CA ALA A 465 10.48 -10.60 54.19
C ALA A 465 10.91 -9.11 54.11
N CYS A 466 9.93 -8.23 54.36
CA CYS A 466 9.95 -7.44 55.60
C CYS A 466 8.53 -7.26 56.16
N LYS A 467 8.45 -7.50 57.47
CA LYS A 467 7.27 -7.60 58.35
C LYS A 467 7.02 -6.29 59.11
N CYS A 468 5.75 -6.10 59.49
CA CYS A 468 5.24 -5.31 60.64
C CYS A 468 5.44 -3.77 60.55
N VAL A 469 4.47 -2.91 60.86
CA VAL A 469 3.81 -2.76 62.18
C VAL A 469 2.44 -2.09 62.02
N SER A 470 1.50 -2.56 62.83
CA SER A 470 0.15 -2.09 63.13
C SER A 470 0.08 -0.72 63.86
N SER A 471 -1.15 -0.26 64.13
CA SER A 471 -1.57 0.83 65.04
C SER A 471 -1.76 2.18 64.30
N SER A 472 -2.95 2.76 64.15
CA SER A 472 -4.14 3.04 64.99
C SER A 472 -4.22 4.52 65.33
N GLN A 473 -5.38 5.10 64.97
CA GLN A 473 -6.12 6.14 65.68
C GLN A 473 -5.68 7.61 65.66
N ASN A 474 -6.74 8.41 65.49
CA ASN A 474 -7.03 9.78 65.95
C ASN A 474 -6.89 10.87 64.90
N HIS A 475 -8.02 11.38 64.38
CA HIS A 475 -8.99 12.33 64.99
C HIS A 475 -8.55 13.79 64.87
N GLN A 476 -9.42 14.53 64.18
CA GLN A 476 -9.83 15.91 64.40
C GLN A 476 -8.90 17.07 64.02
N THR A 477 -9.52 17.98 63.26
CA THR A 477 -9.52 19.47 63.28
C THR A 477 -9.09 20.05 61.93
N SER A 478 -10.03 20.49 61.06
CA SER A 478 -10.93 21.66 61.11
C SER A 478 -10.30 22.94 60.53
N GLU A 479 -11.02 23.52 59.56
CA GLU A 479 -11.01 24.93 59.15
C GLU A 479 -9.75 25.45 58.42
N ASN A 480 -9.80 26.32 57.40
CA ASN A 480 -10.88 27.04 56.74
C ASN A 480 -10.38 27.53 55.36
N ARG A 481 -11.27 27.46 54.38
CA ARG A 481 -11.61 28.47 53.36
C ARG A 481 -10.52 29.24 52.58
N ASN A 482 -10.74 29.16 51.26
CA ASN A 482 -10.65 30.21 50.24
C ASN A 482 -9.30 30.44 49.54
N LEU A 483 -9.17 29.84 48.36
CA LEU A 483 -8.71 30.56 47.17
C LEU A 483 -9.53 30.09 45.95
N VAL A 484 -10.00 31.08 45.20
CA VAL A 484 -11.10 31.07 44.26
C VAL A 484 -10.56 30.93 42.81
N THR A 485 -11.20 30.03 42.05
CA THR A 485 -11.44 30.03 40.58
C THR A 485 -10.28 30.17 39.58
N ASN A 486 -10.10 29.15 38.74
CA ASN A 486 -10.48 29.17 37.30
C ASN A 486 -9.79 28.00 36.58
N ARG A 487 -10.47 26.87 36.39
CA ARG A 487 -10.09 25.87 35.39
C ARG A 487 -11.09 25.94 34.24
N ARG A 488 -10.60 26.24 33.04
CA ARG A 488 -11.40 26.54 31.84
C ARG A 488 -12.04 25.26 31.29
N PHE A 489 -13.37 25.26 31.22
CA PHE A 489 -14.17 24.32 30.42
C PHE A 489 -13.77 24.27 28.95
N SER A 490 -13.90 23.10 28.31
CA SER A 490 -13.86 22.96 26.85
C SER A 490 -15.01 23.75 26.18
N LYS A 491 -14.79 24.26 24.97
CA LYS A 491 -15.79 25.08 24.23
C LYS A 491 -17.19 24.42 24.10
N PRO A 492 -17.34 23.10 23.91
CA PRO A 492 -18.66 22.46 23.83
C PRO A 492 -19.42 22.50 25.16
N VAL A 493 -18.72 22.27 26.28
CA VAL A 493 -19.32 22.24 27.63
C VAL A 493 -19.85 23.61 28.04
N ARG A 494 -19.18 24.70 27.63
CA ARG A 494 -19.69 26.07 27.85
C ARG A 494 -21.00 26.36 27.14
N LEU A 495 -21.18 25.84 25.92
CA LEU A 495 -22.40 26.06 25.14
C LEU A 495 -23.61 25.32 25.74
N ILE A 496 -23.39 24.12 26.27
CA ILE A 496 -24.43 23.29 26.90
C ILE A 496 -24.86 23.88 28.25
N LEU A 497 -23.94 24.45 29.03
CA LEU A 497 -24.24 25.03 30.34
C LEU A 497 -24.91 26.41 30.28
N HIS A 498 -24.70 27.18 29.20
CA HIS A 498 -25.20 28.56 29.11
C HIS A 498 -26.70 28.67 28.79
N ASN A 499 -27.30 27.62 28.24
CA ASN A 499 -28.74 27.52 27.97
C ASN A 499 -29.41 26.67 29.04
N ARG A 500 -29.96 27.27 30.10
CA ARG A 500 -30.79 26.51 31.06
C ARG A 500 -32.11 27.20 31.38
N SER A 501 -33.20 26.44 31.21
CA SER A 501 -34.32 26.44 32.14
C SER A 501 -34.21 25.22 33.06
N LYS A 502 -34.27 25.44 34.36
CA LYS A 502 -34.15 24.46 35.44
C LYS A 502 -35.21 23.35 35.35
N LYS A 503 -34.83 22.12 34.98
CA LYS A 503 -35.52 20.89 35.41
C LYS A 503 -34.51 19.78 35.74
N PRO A 504 -34.70 19.04 36.83
CA PRO A 504 -33.92 17.83 37.12
C PRO A 504 -34.36 16.73 36.14
N ASN A 505 -33.41 16.02 35.52
CA ASN A 505 -33.59 15.00 34.47
C ASN A 505 -33.88 15.52 33.05
N ASP A 506 -33.08 16.46 32.54
CA ASP A 506 -33.09 16.74 31.09
C ASP A 506 -32.43 15.57 30.32
N PRO A 507 -33.13 14.86 29.42
CA PRO A 507 -32.57 13.77 28.62
C PRO A 507 -31.37 14.20 27.77
N SER A 508 -31.21 15.50 27.50
CA SER A 508 -30.05 16.04 26.77
C SER A 508 -28.76 15.97 27.59
N LEU A 509 -28.81 16.14 28.92
CA LEU A 509 -27.65 16.01 29.81
C LEU A 509 -27.22 14.56 29.91
N THR A 510 -28.17 13.63 30.05
CA THR A 510 -27.89 12.19 30.04
C THR A 510 -27.33 11.71 28.70
N ARG A 511 -27.78 12.30 27.58
CA ARG A 511 -27.23 12.04 26.24
C ARG A 511 -25.81 12.57 26.11
N ALA A 512 -25.56 13.83 26.47
CA ALA A 512 -24.22 14.41 26.43
C ALA A 512 -23.22 13.66 27.33
N LEU A 513 -23.65 13.24 28.52
CA LEU A 513 -22.82 12.43 29.42
C LEU A 513 -22.48 11.05 28.81
N ARG A 514 -23.45 10.41 28.13
CA ARG A 514 -23.20 9.18 27.37
C ARG A 514 -22.22 9.41 26.23
N ASP A 515 -22.40 10.49 25.47
CA ASP A 515 -21.53 10.81 24.33
C ASP A 515 -20.08 11.06 24.79
N PHE A 516 -19.88 11.74 25.92
CA PHE A 516 -18.55 11.91 26.52
C PHE A 516 -17.95 10.59 27.02
N ALA A 517 -18.75 9.74 27.68
CA ALA A 517 -18.32 8.43 28.17
C ALA A 517 -17.96 7.45 27.02
N ASP A 518 -18.75 7.41 25.95
CA ASP A 518 -18.50 6.58 24.77
C ASP A 518 -17.31 7.11 23.94
N SER A 519 -17.02 8.41 24.01
CA SER A 519 -15.86 9.04 23.35
C SER A 519 -14.56 8.96 24.17
N GLY A 520 -14.60 8.37 25.37
CA GLY A 520 -13.43 8.21 26.25
C GLY A 520 -13.00 9.46 27.03
N LEU A 521 -13.76 10.56 26.97
CA LEU A 521 -13.49 11.81 27.69
C LEU A 521 -14.06 11.76 29.11
N MET A 522 -13.51 10.89 29.95
CA MET A 522 -14.07 10.60 31.27
C MET A 522 -13.98 11.75 32.28
N GLU A 523 -13.02 12.67 32.14
CA GLU A 523 -12.93 13.86 33.00
C GLU A 523 -14.08 14.85 32.76
N ASP A 524 -14.42 15.11 31.50
CA ASP A 524 -15.54 15.97 31.12
C ASP A 524 -16.88 15.33 31.51
N ALA A 525 -17.01 14.01 31.35
CA ALA A 525 -18.17 13.24 31.80
C ALA A 525 -18.36 13.30 33.32
N LEU A 526 -17.27 13.19 34.09
CA LEU A 526 -17.30 13.27 35.55
C LEU A 526 -17.68 14.67 36.03
N HIS A 527 -17.16 15.72 35.38
CA HIS A 527 -17.55 17.08 35.70
C HIS A 527 -19.04 17.32 35.41
N LEU A 528 -19.56 16.83 34.28
CA LEU A 528 -20.98 16.95 33.94
C LEU A 528 -21.85 16.17 34.94
N PHE A 529 -21.40 14.99 35.37
CA PHE A 529 -22.05 14.16 36.37
C PHE A 529 -22.19 14.88 37.72
N ASP A 530 -21.11 15.51 38.22
CA ASP A 530 -21.11 16.18 39.51
C ASP A 530 -22.02 17.44 39.53
N GLU A 531 -22.36 17.99 38.37
CA GLU A 531 -23.37 19.07 38.24
C GLU A 531 -24.83 18.58 38.20
N MET A 532 -25.07 17.27 38.06
CA MET A 532 -26.43 16.72 38.01
C MET A 532 -27.01 16.61 39.42
N ASN A 533 -28.08 17.36 39.69
CA ASN A 533 -28.66 17.49 41.04
C ASN A 533 -29.36 16.21 41.57
N LYS A 534 -29.61 15.19 40.72
CA LYS A 534 -30.08 13.84 41.08
C LYS A 534 -29.70 12.82 39.99
N ALA A 535 -28.57 12.13 40.15
CA ALA A 535 -28.21 11.00 39.27
C ALA A 535 -28.99 9.74 39.69
N ASP A 536 -29.81 9.21 38.78
CA ASP A 536 -30.47 7.93 38.95
C ASP A 536 -29.53 6.76 38.61
N VAL A 537 -29.93 5.53 38.95
CA VAL A 537 -29.13 4.30 38.75
C VAL A 537 -28.59 4.20 37.32
N PHE A 538 -29.36 4.66 36.33
CA PHE A 538 -28.95 4.68 34.93
C PHE A 538 -27.73 5.56 34.67
N VAL A 539 -27.70 6.79 35.18
CA VAL A 539 -26.57 7.72 35.01
C VAL A 539 -25.30 7.19 35.70
N TRP A 540 -25.43 6.54 36.86
CA TRP A 540 -24.30 5.85 37.52
C TRP A 540 -23.76 4.71 36.68
N ASN A 541 -24.63 3.90 36.07
CA ASN A 541 -24.24 2.80 35.19
C ASN A 541 -23.49 3.28 33.94
N VAL A 542 -23.86 4.43 33.37
CA VAL A 542 -23.14 5.02 32.23
C VAL A 542 -21.70 5.37 32.61
N MET A 543 -21.49 5.97 33.79
CA MET A 543 -20.14 6.30 34.27
C MET A 543 -19.30 5.05 34.56
N ILE A 544 -19.87 4.05 35.25
CA ILE A 544 -19.18 2.79 35.56
C ILE A 544 -18.80 2.05 34.28
N LYS A 545 -19.69 2.03 33.28
CA LYS A 545 -19.42 1.46 31.95
C LYS A 545 -18.32 2.23 31.22
N GLY A 546 -18.38 3.56 31.22
CA GLY A 546 -17.37 4.43 30.60
C GLY A 546 -15.97 4.22 31.18
N PHE A 547 -15.82 4.21 32.51
CA PHE A 547 -14.54 3.92 33.16
C PHE A 547 -14.01 2.52 32.81
N THR A 548 -14.90 1.52 32.80
CA THR A 548 -14.53 0.14 32.44
C THR A 548 -14.08 0.03 30.99
N ALA A 549 -14.73 0.75 30.06
CA ALA A 549 -14.38 0.77 28.64
C ALA A 549 -13.04 1.45 28.35
N CYS A 550 -12.66 2.47 29.15
CA CYS A 550 -11.38 3.17 29.04
C CYS A 550 -10.21 2.44 29.75
N GLY A 551 -10.43 1.25 30.31
CA GLY A 551 -9.41 0.51 31.07
C GLY A 551 -9.11 1.06 32.47
N LEU A 552 -9.87 2.06 32.94
CA LEU A 552 -9.72 2.68 34.26
C LEU A 552 -10.42 1.87 35.35
N HIS A 553 -9.99 0.61 35.53
CA HIS A 553 -10.70 -0.37 36.36
C HIS A 553 -10.75 -0.01 37.85
N HIS A 554 -9.68 0.57 38.40
CA HIS A 554 -9.66 1.04 39.79
C HIS A 554 -10.68 2.16 40.04
N GLU A 555 -10.81 3.11 39.11
CA GLU A 555 -11.77 4.21 39.22
C GLU A 555 -13.21 3.72 39.07
N ALA A 556 -13.47 2.75 38.20
CA ALA A 556 -14.79 2.12 38.09
C ALA A 556 -15.25 1.47 39.42
N LEU A 557 -14.37 0.76 40.11
CA LEU A 557 -14.66 0.12 41.40
C LEU A 557 -14.83 1.14 42.53
N ARG A 558 -14.04 2.23 42.49
CA ARG A 558 -14.20 3.36 43.40
C ARG A 558 -15.54 4.07 43.18
N PHE A 559 -15.95 4.24 41.92
CA PHE A 559 -17.21 4.87 41.57
C PHE A 559 -18.42 4.00 41.96
N TYR A 560 -18.32 2.68 41.83
CA TYR A 560 -19.30 1.74 42.39
C TYR A 560 -19.40 1.85 43.92
N SER A 561 -18.26 1.93 44.61
CA SER A 561 -18.24 2.14 46.06
C SER A 561 -18.90 3.46 46.46
N ARG A 562 -18.68 4.53 45.67
CA ARG A 562 -19.36 5.83 45.82
C ARG A 562 -20.88 5.67 45.66
N MET A 563 -21.34 5.02 44.59
CA MET A 563 -22.77 4.73 44.35
C MET A 563 -23.44 4.04 45.55
N VAL A 564 -22.82 2.97 46.05
CA VAL A 564 -23.34 2.20 47.20
C VAL A 564 -23.34 3.05 48.48
N SER A 565 -22.28 3.83 48.74
CA SER A 565 -22.19 4.71 49.92
C SER A 565 -23.22 5.84 49.92
N THR A 566 -23.66 6.27 48.73
CA THR A 566 -24.74 7.27 48.57
C THR A 566 -26.14 6.68 48.71
N GLY A 567 -26.26 5.39 49.04
CA GLY A 567 -27.53 4.71 49.25
C GLY A 567 -28.26 4.30 47.97
N ILE A 568 -27.61 4.45 46.81
CA ILE A 568 -28.16 4.05 45.51
C ILE A 568 -27.92 2.55 45.33
N LYS A 569 -29.01 1.79 45.15
CA LYS A 569 -28.94 0.34 44.98
C LYS A 569 -28.47 0.00 43.56
N ALA A 570 -27.49 -0.88 43.48
CA ALA A 570 -27.05 -1.49 42.23
C ALA A 570 -28.17 -2.38 41.65
N ASP A 571 -28.22 -2.44 40.33
CA ASP A 571 -29.13 -3.28 39.55
C ASP A 571 -28.36 -4.34 38.74
N SER A 572 -29.07 -5.21 38.02
CA SER A 572 -28.48 -6.25 37.17
C SER A 572 -27.60 -5.70 36.04
N PHE A 573 -27.76 -4.43 35.66
CA PHE A 573 -26.89 -3.75 34.68
C PHE A 573 -25.62 -3.16 35.30
N THR A 574 -25.57 -2.97 36.62
CA THR A 574 -24.41 -2.44 37.34
C THR A 574 -23.31 -3.51 37.46
N PHE A 575 -23.67 -4.70 37.94
CA PHE A 575 -22.72 -5.75 38.34
C PHE A 575 -21.78 -6.24 37.22
N PRO A 576 -22.23 -6.48 35.97
CA PRO A 576 -21.37 -6.97 34.89
C PRO A 576 -20.12 -6.09 34.66
N PHE A 577 -20.27 -4.76 34.70
CA PHE A 577 -19.15 -3.83 34.52
C PHE A 577 -18.24 -3.75 35.74
N VAL A 578 -18.81 -3.81 36.94
CA VAL A 578 -18.07 -3.83 38.20
C VAL A 578 -17.25 -5.12 38.33
N ILE A 579 -17.84 -6.28 38.03
CA ILE A 579 -17.18 -7.58 38.00
C ILE A 579 -16.08 -7.60 36.94
N LYS A 580 -16.33 -7.05 35.75
CA LYS A 580 -15.33 -6.91 34.68
C LYS A 580 -14.15 -6.04 35.11
N SER A 581 -14.40 -4.94 35.83
CA SER A 581 -13.34 -4.09 36.38
C SER A 581 -12.58 -4.78 37.53
N ALA A 582 -13.25 -5.55 38.39
CA ALA A 582 -12.55 -6.39 39.38
C ALA A 582 -11.64 -7.43 38.72
N ALA A 583 -12.08 -8.02 37.59
CA ALA A 583 -11.28 -8.91 36.77
C ALA A 583 -10.10 -8.20 36.06
N GLY A 584 -10.25 -6.91 35.75
CA GLY A 584 -9.20 -6.08 35.14
C GLY A 584 -8.10 -5.66 36.12
N VAL A 585 -8.44 -5.49 37.40
CA VAL A 585 -7.47 -5.23 38.49
C VAL A 585 -6.81 -6.52 38.99
N SER A 586 -7.29 -7.69 38.55
CA SER A 586 -6.88 -9.00 39.06
C SER A 586 -7.06 -9.17 40.58
N SER A 587 -8.06 -8.49 41.17
CA SER A 587 -8.30 -8.50 42.61
C SER A 587 -9.40 -9.48 43.00
N LEU A 588 -9.00 -10.65 43.51
CA LEU A 588 -9.95 -11.67 44.00
C LEU A 588 -10.78 -11.17 45.18
N SER A 589 -10.19 -10.38 46.08
CA SER A 589 -10.87 -9.86 47.27
C SER A 589 -12.02 -8.94 46.88
N GLN A 590 -11.78 -7.98 45.97
CA GLN A 590 -12.82 -7.07 45.50
C GLN A 590 -13.91 -7.81 44.73
N GLY A 591 -13.56 -8.75 43.84
CA GLY A 591 -14.57 -9.54 43.13
C GLY A 591 -15.42 -10.43 44.06
N LYS A 592 -14.84 -11.02 45.11
CA LYS A 592 -15.61 -11.76 46.14
C LYS A 592 -16.55 -10.84 46.93
N THR A 593 -16.16 -9.60 47.22
CA THR A 593 -17.07 -8.63 47.87
C THR A 593 -18.24 -8.24 46.98
N VAL A 594 -18.00 -8.09 45.67
CA VAL A 594 -19.05 -7.80 44.69
C VAL A 594 -19.97 -9.02 44.50
N HIS A 595 -19.42 -10.23 44.45
CA HIS A 595 -20.20 -11.47 44.42
C HIS A 595 -21.09 -11.64 45.66
N ALA A 596 -20.56 -11.35 46.86
CA ALA A 596 -21.38 -11.34 48.09
C ALA A 596 -22.50 -10.28 48.03
N ALA A 597 -22.25 -9.13 47.39
CA ALA A 597 -23.27 -8.10 47.17
C ALA A 597 -24.36 -8.55 46.18
N VAL A 598 -23.99 -9.29 45.12
CA VAL A 598 -24.93 -9.91 44.17
C VAL A 598 -25.90 -10.83 44.90
N ILE A 599 -25.39 -11.73 45.74
CA ILE A 599 -26.21 -12.66 46.53
C ILE A 599 -27.10 -11.90 47.52
N LYS A 600 -26.53 -10.94 48.27
CA LYS A 600 -27.27 -10.16 49.27
C LYS A 600 -28.42 -9.32 48.67
N LEU A 601 -28.29 -8.93 47.40
CA LEU A 601 -29.29 -8.14 46.67
C LEU A 601 -30.22 -9.01 45.81
N GLY A 602 -30.05 -10.33 45.79
CA GLY A 602 -30.92 -11.28 45.11
C GLY A 602 -30.70 -11.39 43.60
N PHE A 603 -29.50 -11.02 43.10
CA PHE A 603 -29.13 -11.09 41.68
C PHE A 603 -28.35 -12.37 41.32
N ASP A 604 -28.25 -13.32 42.25
CA ASP A 604 -27.64 -14.65 42.09
C ASP A 604 -28.44 -15.59 41.17
N SER A 605 -29.68 -15.22 40.85
CA SER A 605 -30.50 -15.88 39.82
C SER A 605 -30.46 -15.19 38.45
N ASP A 606 -29.84 -14.01 38.34
CA ASP A 606 -29.77 -13.26 37.08
C ASP A 606 -28.66 -13.82 36.17
N VAL A 607 -29.07 -14.40 35.04
CA VAL A 607 -28.18 -15.08 34.08
C VAL A 607 -27.05 -14.16 33.59
N TYR A 608 -27.30 -12.86 33.41
CA TYR A 608 -26.31 -11.92 32.90
C TYR A 608 -25.24 -11.58 33.95
N VAL A 609 -25.65 -11.48 35.22
CA VAL A 609 -24.74 -11.28 36.35
C VAL A 609 -23.91 -12.55 36.61
N CYS A 610 -24.54 -13.72 36.60
CA CYS A 610 -23.87 -15.00 36.84
C CYS A 610 -22.86 -15.34 35.73
N ASN A 611 -23.17 -15.05 34.46
CA ASN A 611 -22.20 -15.18 33.36
C ASN A 611 -20.96 -14.30 33.55
N SER A 612 -21.15 -13.09 34.08
CA SER A 612 -20.03 -12.18 34.40
C SER A 612 -19.17 -12.71 35.56
N LEU A 613 -19.78 -13.34 36.56
CA LEU A 613 -19.08 -14.00 37.68
C LEU A 613 -18.27 -15.22 37.22
N ILE A 614 -18.86 -16.08 36.38
CA ILE A 614 -18.16 -17.23 35.80
C ILE A 614 -16.91 -16.74 35.04
N SER A 615 -17.06 -15.73 34.17
CA SER A 615 -15.92 -15.15 33.43
C SER A 615 -14.85 -14.58 34.37
N PHE A 616 -15.23 -13.89 35.44
CA PHE A 616 -14.31 -13.35 36.46
C PHE A 616 -13.51 -14.45 37.15
N TYR A 617 -14.16 -15.50 37.65
CA TYR A 617 -13.49 -16.58 38.36
C TYR A 617 -12.58 -17.39 37.43
N MET A 618 -13.03 -17.67 36.21
CA MET A 618 -12.22 -18.35 35.19
C MET A 618 -10.97 -17.54 34.82
N LYS A 619 -11.09 -16.22 34.63
CA LYS A 619 -9.96 -15.34 34.28
C LYS A 619 -8.89 -15.27 35.38
N LEU A 620 -9.29 -15.45 36.65
CA LEU A 620 -8.37 -15.48 37.79
C LEU A 620 -7.87 -16.89 38.13
N GLY A 621 -8.23 -17.90 37.35
CA GLY A 621 -7.79 -19.29 37.54
C GLY A 621 -8.57 -20.06 38.61
N TRP A 622 -9.68 -19.54 39.12
CA TRP A 622 -10.49 -20.15 40.18
C TRP A 622 -11.67 -20.94 39.60
N ALA A 623 -11.38 -21.98 38.83
CA ALA A 623 -12.39 -22.77 38.11
C ALA A 623 -13.44 -23.43 39.03
N MET A 624 -13.06 -23.83 40.25
CA MET A 624 -13.98 -24.44 41.22
C MET A 624 -15.06 -23.46 41.72
N ASP A 625 -14.69 -22.19 41.91
CA ASP A 625 -15.65 -21.16 42.33
C ASP A 625 -16.56 -20.75 41.15
N ALA A 626 -16.04 -20.78 39.91
CA ALA A 626 -16.86 -20.61 38.70
C ALA A 626 -17.88 -21.75 38.53
N GLU A 627 -17.48 -22.98 38.83
CA GLU A 627 -18.35 -24.16 38.77
C GLU A 627 -19.49 -24.10 39.79
N LYS A 628 -19.23 -23.66 41.02
CA LYS A 628 -20.30 -23.43 42.01
C LYS A 628 -21.33 -22.42 41.53
N VAL A 629 -20.88 -21.28 41.00
CA VAL A 629 -21.78 -20.26 40.44
C VAL A 629 -22.62 -20.87 39.33
N PHE A 630 -22.00 -21.64 38.42
CA PHE A 630 -22.71 -22.30 37.34
C PHE A 630 -23.71 -23.36 37.83
N ASP A 631 -23.39 -24.12 38.87
CA ASP A 631 -24.26 -25.15 39.45
C ASP A 631 -25.47 -24.55 40.20
N GLU A 632 -25.30 -23.39 40.82
CA GLU A 632 -26.34 -22.66 41.54
C GLU A 632 -27.29 -21.87 40.62
N MET A 633 -26.95 -21.68 39.35
CA MET A 633 -27.82 -20.99 38.37
C MET A 633 -29.12 -21.77 38.09
N PRO A 634 -30.31 -21.14 38.26
CA PRO A 634 -31.60 -21.80 37.98
C PRO A 634 -31.85 -21.98 36.48
N GLU A 635 -31.42 -21.03 35.66
CA GLU A 635 -31.46 -21.07 34.20
C GLU A 635 -30.05 -20.81 33.65
N ARG A 636 -29.66 -21.57 32.62
CA ARG A 636 -28.33 -21.48 31.99
C ARG A 636 -28.52 -21.24 30.51
N ASP A 637 -27.91 -20.17 30.00
CA ASP A 637 -27.92 -19.88 28.57
C ASP A 637 -26.65 -20.39 27.89
N ILE A 638 -26.59 -20.28 26.56
CA ILE A 638 -25.44 -20.70 25.76
C ILE A 638 -24.16 -19.96 26.22
N VAL A 639 -24.28 -18.73 26.71
CA VAL A 639 -23.15 -17.94 27.21
C VAL A 639 -22.62 -18.51 28.54
N SER A 640 -23.49 -18.99 29.43
CA SER A 640 -23.12 -19.72 30.66
C SER A 640 -22.30 -20.96 30.34
N TRP A 641 -22.79 -21.77 29.39
CA TRP A 641 -22.11 -22.98 28.95
C TRP A 641 -20.78 -22.66 28.27
N ASN A 642 -20.74 -21.71 27.34
CA ASN A 642 -19.50 -21.28 26.67
C ASN A 642 -18.43 -20.78 27.65
N SER A 643 -18.85 -20.07 28.71
CA SER A 643 -17.94 -19.55 29.74
C SER A 643 -17.36 -20.67 30.63
N MET A 644 -18.02 -21.84 30.69
CA MET A 644 -17.60 -23.02 31.46
C MET A 644 -16.92 -24.11 30.63
N VAL A 645 -17.13 -24.15 29.31
CA VAL A 645 -16.60 -25.19 28.43
C VAL A 645 -15.08 -25.05 28.32
N SER A 646 -14.37 -25.91 29.04
CA SER A 646 -12.93 -26.15 28.93
C SER A 646 -12.60 -27.62 28.67
N GLY A 647 -13.57 -28.42 28.20
CA GLY A 647 -13.40 -29.87 28.00
C GLY A 647 -14.65 -30.59 27.50
N PHE A 648 -14.45 -31.78 26.91
CA PHE A 648 -15.50 -32.57 26.26
C PHE A 648 -16.66 -32.98 27.18
N LEU A 649 -16.38 -33.32 28.44
CA LEU A 649 -17.42 -33.75 29.38
C LEU A 649 -18.49 -32.66 29.58
N ARG A 650 -18.09 -31.39 29.58
CA ARG A 650 -19.00 -30.24 29.71
C ARG A 650 -19.78 -29.97 28.41
N LEU A 651 -19.17 -30.22 27.25
CA LEU A 651 -19.86 -30.19 25.94
C LEU A 651 -20.96 -31.27 25.85
N VAL A 652 -20.69 -32.48 26.36
CA VAL A 652 -21.68 -33.57 26.42
C VAL A 652 -22.81 -33.27 27.40
N MET A 653 -22.51 -32.66 28.55
CA MET A 653 -23.54 -32.20 29.47
C MET A 653 -24.46 -31.16 28.82
N MET A 654 -23.89 -30.16 28.14
CA MET A 654 -24.65 -29.16 27.38
C MET A 654 -25.64 -29.81 26.39
N MET A 655 -25.17 -30.79 25.62
CA MET A 655 -26.02 -31.54 24.67
C MET A 655 -27.11 -32.37 25.36
N ARG A 656 -26.85 -32.96 26.53
CA ARG A 656 -27.86 -33.72 27.30
C ARG A 656 -29.00 -32.85 27.83
N PHE A 657 -28.75 -31.57 28.08
CA PHE A 657 -29.76 -30.60 28.49
C PHE A 657 -30.48 -29.94 27.30
N GLY A 658 -30.26 -30.41 26.07
CA GLY A 658 -30.98 -29.97 24.88
C GLY A 658 -30.43 -28.70 24.22
N PHE A 659 -29.25 -28.23 24.61
CA PHE A 659 -28.60 -27.08 24.00
C PHE A 659 -27.66 -27.52 22.87
N GLU A 660 -27.81 -26.92 21.69
CA GLU A 660 -26.91 -27.14 20.57
C GLU A 660 -25.59 -26.36 20.79
N PRO A 661 -24.42 -27.03 20.79
CA PRO A 661 -23.12 -26.38 20.90
C PRO A 661 -22.89 -25.41 19.73
N ASP A 662 -22.49 -24.18 20.06
CA ASP A 662 -22.09 -23.22 19.04
C ASP A 662 -20.62 -23.41 18.60
N ARG A 663 -20.19 -22.62 17.63
CA ARG A 663 -18.81 -22.67 17.11
C ARG A 663 -17.74 -22.45 18.18
N PHE A 664 -18.01 -21.64 19.22
CA PHE A 664 -17.04 -21.32 20.26
C PHE A 664 -16.93 -22.46 21.29
N SER A 665 -18.05 -23.08 21.63
CA SER A 665 -18.12 -24.32 22.40
C SER A 665 -17.25 -25.43 21.78
N ILE A 666 -17.38 -25.64 20.47
CA ILE A 666 -16.63 -26.67 19.73
C ILE A 666 -15.13 -26.35 19.72
N MET A 667 -14.75 -25.10 19.44
CA MET A 667 -13.34 -24.68 19.44
C MET A 667 -12.66 -24.85 20.80
N SER A 668 -13.35 -24.47 21.89
CA SER A 668 -12.80 -24.58 23.24
C SER A 668 -12.61 -26.05 23.65
N ALA A 669 -13.57 -26.92 23.31
CA ALA A 669 -13.47 -28.36 23.55
C ALA A 669 -12.32 -29.00 22.75
N LEU A 670 -12.12 -28.62 21.47
CA LEU A 670 -11.00 -29.08 20.66
C LEU A 670 -9.64 -28.60 21.19
N GLY A 671 -9.58 -27.34 21.65
CA GLY A 671 -8.39 -26.79 22.31
C GLY A 671 -8.02 -27.58 23.57
N ALA A 672 -8.98 -27.93 24.41
CA ALA A 672 -8.75 -28.78 25.58
C ALA A 672 -8.28 -30.20 25.19
N CYS A 673 -8.86 -30.79 24.15
CA CYS A 673 -8.42 -32.07 23.60
C CYS A 673 -7.01 -32.02 22.98
N SER A 674 -6.47 -30.84 22.66
CA SER A 674 -5.08 -30.67 22.22
C SER A 674 -4.07 -30.69 23.38
N HIS A 675 -4.55 -30.49 24.62
CA HIS A 675 -3.74 -30.45 25.85
C HIS A 675 -3.87 -31.71 26.72
N VAL A 676 -4.96 -32.46 26.56
CA VAL A 676 -5.24 -33.71 27.29
C VAL A 676 -5.20 -34.83 26.27
N ASP A 677 -4.24 -35.76 26.37
CA ASP A 677 -3.94 -36.88 25.43
C ASP A 677 -5.17 -37.75 25.07
N CYS A 678 -6.09 -37.22 24.28
CA CYS A 678 -7.41 -37.81 24.05
C CYS A 678 -7.87 -37.57 22.60
N LEU A 679 -7.08 -38.07 21.66
CA LEU A 679 -7.36 -38.05 20.21
C LEU A 679 -8.74 -38.63 19.86
N LYS A 680 -9.21 -39.63 20.62
CA LYS A 680 -10.55 -40.24 20.43
C LYS A 680 -11.66 -39.21 20.63
N MET A 681 -11.56 -38.39 21.67
CA MET A 681 -12.51 -37.30 21.93
C MET A 681 -12.46 -36.23 20.84
N GLY A 682 -11.26 -35.84 20.42
CA GLY A 682 -11.08 -34.85 19.36
C GLY A 682 -11.73 -35.28 18.05
N LYS A 683 -11.63 -36.58 17.69
CA LYS A 683 -12.30 -37.17 16.53
C LYS A 683 -13.83 -37.17 16.68
N GLU A 684 -14.35 -37.47 17.86
CA GLU A 684 -15.80 -37.43 18.13
C GLU A 684 -16.37 -36.00 18.01
N ILE A 685 -15.67 -34.99 18.52
CA ILE A 685 -16.05 -33.57 18.38
C ILE A 685 -16.00 -33.15 16.90
N HIS A 686 -14.95 -33.53 16.18
CA HIS A 686 -14.82 -33.22 14.75
C HIS A 686 -15.97 -33.85 13.94
N CYS A 687 -16.30 -35.12 14.18
CA CYS A 687 -17.45 -35.78 13.55
C CYS A 687 -18.80 -35.15 13.94
N TYR A 688 -18.90 -34.57 15.14
CA TYR A 688 -20.07 -33.80 15.54
C TYR A 688 -20.16 -32.49 14.75
N ALA A 689 -19.06 -31.73 14.62
CA ALA A 689 -19.02 -30.48 13.86
C ALA A 689 -19.45 -30.67 12.40
N ILE A 690 -19.01 -31.76 11.75
CA ILE A 690 -19.42 -32.14 10.39
C ILE A 690 -20.93 -32.43 10.32
N ARG A 691 -21.45 -33.25 11.23
CA ARG A 691 -22.88 -33.64 11.23
C ARG A 691 -23.81 -32.46 11.49
N SER A 692 -23.36 -31.51 12.30
CA SER A 692 -24.12 -30.30 12.64
C SER A 692 -23.92 -29.16 11.62
N GLY A 693 -23.05 -29.33 10.61
CA GLY A 693 -22.76 -28.30 9.61
C GLY A 693 -22.01 -27.07 10.13
N ILE A 694 -21.32 -27.18 11.28
CA ILE A 694 -20.59 -26.10 11.93
C ILE A 694 -19.10 -26.16 11.54
N GLU A 695 -18.84 -26.03 10.24
CA GLU A 695 -17.49 -26.09 9.64
C GLU A 695 -16.96 -24.70 9.26
N ASP A 696 -17.08 -23.74 10.18
CA ASP A 696 -16.47 -22.41 10.02
C ASP A 696 -14.93 -22.53 10.08
N VAL A 697 -14.23 -21.65 9.37
CA VAL A 697 -12.76 -21.58 9.26
C VAL A 697 -12.10 -21.64 10.64
N MET A 698 -12.68 -20.99 11.65
CA MET A 698 -12.16 -20.97 13.02
C MET A 698 -12.22 -22.35 13.71
N VAL A 699 -13.33 -23.08 13.54
CA VAL A 699 -13.49 -24.45 14.09
C VAL A 699 -12.50 -25.39 13.39
N LEU A 700 -12.41 -25.31 12.07
CA LEU A 700 -11.47 -26.11 11.28
C LEU A 700 -10.01 -25.80 11.63
N THR A 701 -9.65 -24.56 11.96
CA THR A 701 -8.29 -24.25 12.48
C THR A 701 -7.99 -24.88 13.84
N SER A 702 -8.98 -24.98 14.75
CA SER A 702 -8.81 -25.69 16.02
C SER A 702 -8.70 -27.22 15.82
N VAL A 703 -9.45 -27.77 14.87
CA VAL A 703 -9.31 -29.20 14.46
C VAL A 703 -7.92 -29.47 13.89
N LEU A 704 -7.39 -28.55 13.07
CA LEU A 704 -6.04 -28.65 12.51
C LEU A 704 -4.95 -28.62 13.59
N ASP A 705 -5.03 -27.71 14.56
CA ASP A 705 -4.04 -27.66 15.65
C ASP A 705 -4.10 -28.93 16.50
N MET A 706 -5.31 -29.46 16.75
CA MET A 706 -5.49 -30.73 17.46
C MET A 706 -4.80 -31.89 16.72
N TYR A 707 -5.11 -32.13 15.44
CA TYR A 707 -4.45 -33.20 14.68
C TYR A 707 -2.94 -32.97 14.50
N SER A 708 -2.50 -31.72 14.39
CA SER A 708 -1.09 -31.35 14.25
C SER A 708 -0.25 -31.81 15.45
N ARG A 709 -0.77 -31.66 16.67
CA ARG A 709 -0.06 -32.05 17.90
C ARG A 709 0.03 -33.56 18.12
N TYR A 710 -0.92 -34.33 17.60
CA TYR A 710 -0.92 -35.79 17.68
C TYR A 710 -0.17 -36.48 16.53
N SER A 711 0.62 -35.75 15.74
CA SER A 711 1.35 -36.26 14.58
C SER A 711 0.48 -36.92 13.51
N GLU A 712 -0.83 -36.65 13.51
CA GLU A 712 -1.80 -37.15 12.52
C GLU A 712 -1.84 -36.22 11.31
N VAL A 713 -0.68 -36.04 10.66
CA VAL A 713 -0.50 -35.08 9.55
C VAL A 713 -1.47 -35.37 8.40
N SER A 714 -1.80 -36.64 8.15
CA SER A 714 -2.75 -37.03 7.10
C SER A 714 -4.19 -36.55 7.35
N TYR A 715 -4.65 -36.54 8.61
CA TYR A 715 -5.95 -35.99 8.97
C TYR A 715 -5.93 -34.46 8.94
N ALA A 716 -4.83 -33.84 9.39
CA ALA A 716 -4.66 -32.39 9.28
C ALA A 716 -4.66 -31.94 7.80
N GLU A 717 -3.97 -32.65 6.90
CA GLU A 717 -3.98 -32.38 5.46
C GLU A 717 -5.39 -32.48 4.86
N ARG A 718 -6.17 -33.51 5.24
CA ARG A 718 -7.55 -33.68 4.75
C ARG A 718 -8.45 -32.53 5.18
N VAL A 719 -8.38 -32.14 6.44
CA VAL A 719 -9.13 -31.00 6.97
C VAL A 719 -8.67 -29.72 6.27
N PHE A 720 -7.37 -29.49 6.16
CA PHE A 720 -6.81 -28.30 5.53
C PHE A 720 -7.23 -28.20 4.06
N ASN A 721 -7.13 -29.29 3.30
CA ASN A 721 -7.53 -29.32 1.89
C ASN A 721 -9.03 -29.11 1.70
N GLY A 722 -9.87 -29.60 2.63
CA GLY A 722 -11.31 -29.36 2.65
C GLY A 722 -11.74 -27.93 2.99
N MET A 723 -10.87 -27.11 3.59
CA MET A 723 -11.19 -25.70 3.87
C MET A 723 -11.31 -24.86 2.59
N THR A 724 -12.49 -24.29 2.36
CA THR A 724 -12.79 -23.43 1.19
C THR A 724 -12.10 -22.06 1.25
N ASN A 725 -11.89 -21.50 2.45
CA ASN A 725 -11.18 -20.23 2.65
C ASN A 725 -10.13 -20.37 3.78
N LYS A 726 -8.84 -20.27 3.43
CA LYS A 726 -7.72 -20.47 4.36
C LYS A 726 -7.13 -19.12 4.76
N ASN A 727 -7.31 -18.71 6.01
CA ASN A 727 -6.68 -17.51 6.56
C ASN A 727 -5.22 -17.78 6.96
N ILE A 728 -4.47 -16.72 7.32
CA ILE A 728 -3.07 -16.83 7.71
C ILE A 728 -2.84 -17.80 8.88
N VAL A 729 -3.80 -17.87 9.82
CA VAL A 729 -3.75 -18.78 10.97
C VAL A 729 -3.80 -20.25 10.53
N ALA A 730 -4.68 -20.61 9.59
CA ALA A 730 -4.75 -21.97 9.04
C ALA A 730 -3.45 -22.39 8.33
N TRP A 731 -2.86 -21.47 7.54
CA TRP A 731 -1.56 -21.70 6.90
C TRP A 731 -0.45 -21.85 7.93
N ASN A 732 -0.41 -20.99 8.95
CA ASN A 732 0.59 -21.04 10.01
C ASN A 732 0.51 -22.36 10.79
N VAL A 733 -0.70 -22.84 11.11
CA VAL A 733 -0.91 -24.14 11.78
C VAL A 733 -0.43 -25.29 10.90
N MET A 734 -0.71 -25.28 9.59
CA MET A 734 -0.28 -26.35 8.69
C MET A 734 1.24 -26.34 8.42
N ILE A 735 1.84 -25.17 8.24
CA ILE A 735 3.29 -25.00 8.10
C ILE A 735 3.99 -25.47 9.37
N GLY A 736 3.50 -25.05 10.54
CA GLY A 736 4.00 -25.54 11.83
C GLY A 736 3.78 -27.04 12.02
N CYS A 737 2.68 -27.60 11.50
CA CYS A 737 2.40 -29.04 11.54
C CYS A 737 3.46 -29.83 10.77
N TYR A 738 3.78 -29.43 9.54
CA TYR A 738 4.83 -30.07 8.76
C TYR A 738 6.22 -29.92 9.39
N ALA A 739 6.56 -28.70 9.84
CA ALA A 739 7.85 -28.42 10.44
C ALA A 739 8.10 -29.19 11.74
N ARG A 740 7.10 -29.26 12.65
CA ARG A 740 7.22 -30.01 13.92
C ARG A 740 7.29 -31.52 13.74
N ASN A 741 6.70 -32.05 12.66
CA ASN A 741 6.69 -33.49 12.38
C ASN A 741 7.82 -33.93 11.44
N GLY A 742 8.90 -33.14 11.32
CA GLY A 742 10.09 -33.50 10.54
C GLY A 742 9.86 -33.56 9.03
N ARG A 743 8.86 -32.84 8.51
CA ARG A 743 8.54 -32.74 7.08
C ARG A 743 8.89 -31.34 6.57
N GLY A 744 10.18 -30.96 6.64
CA GLY A 744 10.62 -29.61 6.31
C GLY A 744 10.23 -29.19 4.89
N VAL A 745 10.45 -30.07 3.90
CA VAL A 745 10.14 -29.82 2.48
C VAL A 745 8.65 -29.51 2.28
N ASP A 746 7.77 -30.26 2.93
CA ASP A 746 6.33 -30.03 2.85
C ASP A 746 5.90 -28.73 3.54
N ALA A 747 6.58 -28.33 4.62
CA ALA A 747 6.38 -27.04 5.28
C ALA A 747 6.72 -25.88 4.33
N PHE A 748 7.83 -26.00 3.59
CA PHE A 748 8.24 -24.99 2.61
C PHE A 748 7.32 -24.95 1.39
N LEU A 749 6.90 -26.10 0.87
CA LEU A 749 5.88 -26.18 -0.19
C LEU A 749 4.54 -25.61 0.28
N CYS A 750 4.18 -25.81 1.55
CA CYS A 750 2.99 -25.21 2.15
C CYS A 750 3.12 -23.68 2.23
N PHE A 751 4.29 -23.16 2.61
CA PHE A 751 4.59 -21.73 2.58
C PHE A 751 4.54 -21.13 1.18
N GLN A 752 5.11 -21.79 0.17
CA GLN A 752 5.02 -21.32 -1.23
C GLN A 752 3.57 -21.31 -1.76
N LYS A 753 2.72 -22.22 -1.27
CA LYS A 753 1.29 -22.26 -1.59
C LYS A 753 0.49 -21.17 -0.86
N MET A 754 1.04 -20.57 0.19
CA MET A 754 0.42 -19.46 0.92
C MET A 754 0.54 -18.17 0.08
N LEU A 755 -0.60 -17.69 -0.42
CA LEU A 755 -0.69 -16.47 -1.24
C LEU A 755 -1.00 -15.19 -0.43
N LEU A 756 -0.93 -15.29 0.89
CA LEU A 756 -1.11 -14.19 1.86
C LEU A 756 0.26 -13.66 2.30
N GLN A 757 0.35 -12.39 2.71
CA GLN A 757 1.60 -11.85 3.27
C GLN A 757 2.00 -12.65 4.52
N PRO A 758 3.20 -13.25 4.56
CA PRO A 758 3.69 -13.95 5.74
C PRO A 758 3.79 -13.01 6.93
N ASP A 759 3.35 -13.47 8.10
CA ASP A 759 3.55 -12.76 9.36
C ASP A 759 4.76 -13.34 10.12
N VAL A 760 5.09 -12.71 11.24
CA VAL A 760 6.22 -13.15 12.09
C VAL A 760 6.03 -14.61 12.54
N ILE A 761 4.79 -15.05 12.74
CA ILE A 761 4.45 -16.42 13.17
C ILE A 761 4.68 -17.41 12.03
N THR A 762 4.39 -17.03 10.78
CA THR A 762 4.70 -17.82 9.58
C THR A 762 6.19 -18.12 9.51
N LEU A 763 7.03 -17.10 9.70
CA LEU A 763 8.49 -17.24 9.66
C LEU A 763 9.01 -18.09 10.82
N ILE A 764 8.49 -17.90 12.05
CA ILE A 764 8.84 -18.73 13.22
C ILE A 764 8.52 -20.21 12.96
N ASN A 765 7.37 -20.51 12.37
CA ASN A 765 6.97 -21.89 12.07
C ASN A 765 7.78 -22.54 10.94
N LEU A 766 8.45 -21.75 10.10
CA LEU A 766 9.36 -22.24 9.04
C LEU A 766 10.80 -22.45 9.50
N LEU A 767 11.21 -21.83 10.61
CA LEU A 767 12.59 -21.95 11.11
C LEU A 767 13.05 -23.40 11.32
N PRO A 768 12.25 -24.32 11.90
CA PRO A 768 12.65 -25.72 12.04
C PRO A 768 12.79 -26.45 10.70
N ALA A 769 12.03 -26.04 9.68
CA ALA A 769 12.10 -26.60 8.33
C ALA A 769 13.29 -26.05 7.52
N CYS A 770 13.87 -24.92 7.93
CA CYS A 770 15.01 -24.30 7.24
C CYS A 770 16.35 -25.00 7.53
N GLU A 771 16.40 -25.93 8.50
CA GLU A 771 17.59 -26.74 8.79
C GLU A 771 17.84 -27.81 7.70
N GLU A 772 16.80 -28.22 6.97
CA GLU A 772 16.86 -29.30 5.98
C GLU A 772 16.87 -28.85 4.50
N ILE A 773 16.63 -27.56 4.19
CA ILE A 773 16.38 -27.10 2.80
C ILE A 773 17.34 -25.98 2.37
N LEU A 774 18.00 -26.17 1.22
CA LEU A 774 18.91 -25.20 0.57
C LEU A 774 18.25 -23.84 0.21
N GLU A 775 16.91 -23.82 0.12
CA GLU A 775 16.06 -22.70 -0.30
C GLU A 775 15.65 -21.78 0.86
N GLY A 776 16.07 -22.08 2.10
CA GLY A 776 15.97 -21.16 3.25
C GLY A 776 16.57 -19.78 2.98
N ARG A 777 17.50 -19.69 2.00
CA ARG A 777 18.10 -18.47 1.44
C ARG A 777 17.08 -17.45 0.90
N THR A 778 15.92 -17.90 0.43
CA THR A 778 14.86 -17.03 -0.13
C THR A 778 13.99 -16.41 0.96
N VAL A 779 13.61 -17.21 1.95
CA VAL A 779 12.94 -16.77 3.18
C VAL A 779 13.85 -15.81 3.95
N HIS A 780 15.15 -16.12 3.95
CA HIS A 780 16.20 -15.27 4.48
C HIS A 780 16.27 -13.90 3.78
N GLY A 781 16.43 -13.87 2.46
CA GLY A 781 16.45 -12.61 1.70
C GLY A 781 15.15 -11.79 1.81
N TYR A 782 14.00 -12.45 2.00
CA TYR A 782 12.73 -11.79 2.29
C TYR A 782 12.69 -11.16 3.68
N ALA A 783 13.23 -11.85 4.69
CA ALA A 783 13.33 -11.34 6.06
C ALA A 783 14.33 -10.18 6.18
N THR A 784 15.46 -10.25 5.48
CA THR A 784 16.52 -9.22 5.48
C THR A 784 16.06 -7.92 4.83
N ARG A 785 15.38 -7.97 3.67
CA ARG A 785 14.85 -6.77 2.97
C ARG A 785 13.76 -6.03 3.74
N ARG A 786 13.22 -6.64 4.79
CA ARG A 786 12.19 -6.06 5.66
C ARG A 786 12.74 -5.67 7.04
N GLY A 787 14.06 -5.81 7.25
CA GLY A 787 14.76 -5.37 8.46
C GLY A 787 14.53 -6.27 9.68
N PHE A 788 14.19 -7.55 9.49
CA PHE A 788 13.75 -8.37 10.60
C PHE A 788 14.88 -8.73 11.57
N PHE A 789 16.12 -9.09 11.15
CA PHE A 789 17.32 -9.20 12.03
C PHE A 789 18.67 -9.30 11.23
N LEU A 790 19.64 -8.40 11.43
CA LEU A 790 20.98 -8.43 10.78
C LEU A 790 21.90 -9.55 11.32
N THR A 791 21.88 -9.78 12.63
CA THR A 791 22.73 -10.78 13.32
C THR A 791 22.48 -12.23 12.86
N TRP A 792 21.24 -12.55 12.50
CA TRP A 792 20.89 -13.86 11.96
C TRP A 792 21.26 -13.99 10.47
N SER A 793 21.39 -12.88 9.75
CA SER A 793 21.87 -12.84 8.36
C SER A 793 23.34 -13.14 8.21
N GLU A 794 24.16 -12.66 9.14
CA GLU A 794 25.58 -13.01 9.20
C GLU A 794 25.77 -14.51 9.42
N ILE A 795 25.05 -15.10 10.39
CA ILE A 795 25.13 -16.53 10.72
C ILE A 795 24.74 -17.40 9.51
N VAL A 796 23.69 -17.03 8.78
CA VAL A 796 23.24 -17.78 7.61
C VAL A 796 24.24 -17.62 6.46
N PHE A 797 24.69 -16.41 6.17
CA PHE A 797 25.68 -16.15 5.12
C PHE A 797 26.98 -16.89 5.37
N ASP A 798 27.50 -16.89 6.60
CA ASP A 798 28.73 -17.59 6.97
C ASP A 798 28.59 -19.10 6.78
N ARG A 799 27.40 -19.66 7.11
CA ARG A 799 27.07 -21.08 6.97
C ARG A 799 26.70 -21.49 5.53
N MET A 800 26.63 -20.57 4.56
CA MET A 800 26.39 -20.93 3.16
C MET A 800 27.61 -21.65 2.59
N GLY A 801 27.43 -22.92 2.20
CA GLY A 801 28.46 -23.75 1.56
C GLY A 801 28.92 -23.25 0.20
N GLU A 802 28.07 -22.52 -0.53
CA GLU A 802 28.44 -21.79 -1.74
C GLU A 802 27.82 -20.38 -1.70
N LYS A 803 28.68 -19.36 -1.84
CA LYS A 803 28.29 -17.94 -1.88
C LYS A 803 28.43 -17.43 -3.32
N ASN A 804 27.36 -16.89 -3.88
CA ASN A 804 27.35 -16.30 -5.22
C ASN A 804 27.22 -14.77 -5.15
N LEU A 805 27.40 -14.08 -6.28
CA LEU A 805 27.41 -12.62 -6.33
C LEU A 805 26.13 -11.98 -5.76
N VAL A 806 24.99 -12.66 -5.90
CA VAL A 806 23.70 -12.19 -5.34
C VAL A 806 23.70 -12.24 -3.81
N SER A 807 24.23 -13.30 -3.19
CA SER A 807 24.36 -13.37 -1.73
C SER A 807 25.34 -12.34 -1.18
N TRP A 808 26.47 -12.11 -1.86
CA TRP A 808 27.43 -11.07 -1.50
C TRP A 808 26.80 -9.68 -1.60
N ASN A 809 26.15 -9.36 -2.72
CA ASN A 809 25.47 -8.07 -2.92
C ASN A 809 24.37 -7.83 -1.88
N SER A 810 23.63 -8.87 -1.49
CA SER A 810 22.57 -8.77 -0.48
C SER A 810 23.14 -8.47 0.91
N MET A 811 24.25 -9.10 1.29
CA MET A 811 24.93 -8.81 2.56
C MET A 811 25.59 -7.44 2.56
N ILE A 812 26.25 -7.04 1.47
CA ILE A 812 26.81 -5.70 1.31
C ILE A 812 25.71 -4.65 1.46
N ALA A 813 24.59 -4.78 0.74
CA ALA A 813 23.46 -3.86 0.84
C ALA A 813 22.89 -3.81 2.26
N ALA A 814 22.74 -4.96 2.92
CA ALA A 814 22.24 -5.03 4.29
C ALA A 814 23.16 -4.33 5.30
N TYR A 815 24.48 -4.47 5.17
CA TYR A 815 25.43 -3.74 6.02
C TYR A 815 25.37 -2.23 5.78
N VAL A 816 25.27 -1.81 4.52
CA VAL A 816 25.15 -0.38 4.16
C VAL A 816 23.85 0.23 4.68
N GLU A 817 22.70 -0.45 4.52
CA GLU A 817 21.39 0.03 4.99
C GLU A 817 21.32 0.16 6.53
N ASN A 818 22.05 -0.68 7.25
CA ASN A 818 22.14 -0.62 8.72
C ASN A 818 23.24 0.32 9.24
N GLY A 819 23.98 1.01 8.35
CA GLY A 819 25.04 1.95 8.72
C GLY A 819 26.37 1.28 9.13
N GLU A 820 26.49 -0.04 8.99
CA GLU A 820 27.70 -0.84 9.26
C GLU A 820 28.66 -0.77 8.07
N ASN A 821 29.03 0.45 7.67
CA ASN A 821 29.79 0.72 6.44
C ASN A 821 31.17 0.05 6.41
N TYR A 822 31.83 -0.08 7.56
CA TYR A 822 33.13 -0.76 7.64
C TYR A 822 33.01 -2.25 7.29
N SER A 823 31.99 -2.93 7.82
CA SER A 823 31.71 -4.33 7.54
C SER A 823 31.33 -4.53 6.08
N ALA A 824 30.55 -3.62 5.48
CA ALA A 824 30.26 -3.63 4.04
C ALA A 824 31.53 -3.51 3.18
N LEU A 825 32.41 -2.56 3.50
CA LEU A 825 33.68 -2.35 2.79
C LEU A 825 34.63 -3.54 2.97
N LYS A 826 34.69 -4.14 4.16
CA LYS A 826 35.46 -5.36 4.43
C LYS A 826 34.95 -6.52 3.58
N LEU A 827 33.63 -6.74 3.56
CA LEU A 827 33.00 -7.80 2.79
C LEU A 827 33.20 -7.61 1.28
N PHE A 828 33.20 -6.36 0.79
CA PHE A 828 33.52 -6.06 -0.59
C PHE A 828 35.00 -6.32 -0.94
N ARG A 829 35.94 -6.06 -0.01
CA ARG A 829 37.36 -6.43 -0.19
C ARG A 829 37.54 -7.94 -0.20
N GLU A 830 36.85 -8.66 0.67
CA GLU A 830 36.84 -10.13 0.66
C GLU A 830 36.30 -10.68 -0.67
N LEU A 831 35.23 -10.08 -1.22
CA LEU A 831 34.75 -10.41 -2.57
C LEU A 831 35.80 -10.12 -3.65
N TRP A 832 36.58 -9.05 -3.49
CA TRP A 832 37.60 -8.61 -4.44
C TRP A 832 38.87 -9.47 -4.43
N ASP A 833 39.20 -10.04 -3.26
CA ASP A 833 40.39 -10.88 -3.05
C ASP A 833 40.14 -12.36 -3.41
N LEU A 834 38.89 -12.76 -3.69
CA LEU A 834 38.55 -14.09 -4.20
C LEU A 834 39.11 -14.29 -5.62
N ASP A 835 39.68 -15.47 -5.87
CA ASP A 835 40.43 -15.77 -7.09
C ASP A 835 39.62 -15.44 -8.35
N SER A 836 40.26 -14.68 -9.25
CA SER A 836 39.65 -13.89 -10.35
C SER A 836 38.89 -14.67 -11.45
N SER A 837 38.61 -15.95 -11.23
CA SER A 837 37.96 -16.87 -12.18
C SER A 837 36.50 -17.21 -11.86
N SER A 838 35.96 -16.95 -10.65
CA SER A 838 34.58 -17.37 -10.32
C SER A 838 33.56 -16.24 -10.05
N LEU A 839 33.97 -15.07 -9.53
CA LEU A 839 33.03 -13.99 -9.14
C LEU A 839 33.58 -12.59 -9.44
N VAL A 840 33.14 -11.99 -10.55
CA VAL A 840 33.50 -10.61 -10.93
C VAL A 840 32.41 -9.64 -10.44
N PRO A 841 32.76 -8.54 -9.74
CA PRO A 841 31.81 -7.50 -9.35
C PRO A 841 31.02 -6.95 -10.55
N ASP A 842 29.70 -6.98 -10.43
CA ASP A 842 28.78 -6.50 -11.46
C ASP A 842 28.25 -5.09 -11.16
N SER A 843 27.39 -4.57 -12.03
CA SER A 843 26.76 -3.26 -11.82
C SER A 843 25.98 -3.17 -10.50
N THR A 844 25.43 -4.29 -10.02
CA THR A 844 24.67 -4.37 -8.76
C THR A 844 25.60 -4.30 -7.56
N THR A 845 26.77 -4.93 -7.63
CA THR A 845 27.82 -4.84 -6.61
C THR A 845 28.28 -3.40 -6.44
N PHE A 846 28.61 -2.71 -7.54
CA PHE A 846 29.02 -1.30 -7.48
C PHE A 846 27.93 -0.40 -6.92
N ALA A 847 26.68 -0.57 -7.34
CA ALA A 847 25.56 0.20 -6.81
C ALA A 847 25.33 -0.02 -5.30
N SER A 848 25.58 -1.24 -4.81
CA SER A 848 25.39 -1.59 -3.39
C SER A 848 26.51 -1.05 -2.49
N ILE A 849 27.76 -0.98 -2.98
CA ILE A 849 28.91 -0.55 -2.16
C ILE A 849 29.19 0.95 -2.22
N LEU A 850 28.84 1.65 -3.31
CA LEU A 850 29.09 3.08 -3.46
C LEU A 850 28.53 3.96 -2.32
N PRO A 851 27.34 3.68 -1.75
CA PRO A 851 26.86 4.42 -0.58
C PRO A 851 27.73 4.20 0.68
N ALA A 852 28.41 3.07 0.83
CA ALA A 852 29.36 2.87 1.94
C ALA A 852 30.55 3.83 1.84
N TYR A 853 31.06 4.10 0.63
CA TYR A 853 32.11 5.10 0.38
C TYR A 853 31.59 6.53 0.63
N ALA A 854 30.31 6.77 0.32
CA ALA A 854 29.62 8.02 0.57
C ALA A 854 29.53 8.36 2.07
N GLU A 855 29.22 7.37 2.90
CA GLU A 855 29.12 7.50 4.36
C GLU A 855 30.47 7.46 5.08
N SER A 856 31.44 6.67 4.58
CA SER A 856 32.81 6.61 5.11
C SER A 856 33.71 7.77 4.70
N LEU A 857 33.24 8.62 3.77
CA LEU A 857 33.89 9.87 3.34
C LEU A 857 35.22 9.67 2.60
N SER A 858 35.44 8.48 2.07
CA SER A 858 36.65 8.11 1.35
C SER A 858 36.61 8.58 -0.11
N LEU A 859 36.62 9.89 -0.36
CA LEU A 859 36.57 10.44 -1.73
C LEU A 859 37.71 9.91 -2.62
N SER A 860 38.90 9.71 -2.06
CA SER A 860 40.05 9.15 -2.80
C SER A 860 39.82 7.70 -3.22
N GLU A 861 39.25 6.86 -2.34
CA GLU A 861 38.96 5.46 -2.65
C GLU A 861 37.74 5.34 -3.58
N GLY A 862 36.73 6.19 -3.39
CA GLY A 862 35.58 6.30 -4.28
C GLY A 862 35.98 6.69 -5.70
N ARG A 863 36.95 7.61 -5.86
CA ARG A 863 37.53 7.96 -7.17
C ARG A 863 38.30 6.78 -7.80
N GLN A 864 39.00 5.97 -7.01
CA GLN A 864 39.65 4.76 -7.51
C GLN A 864 38.62 3.74 -8.01
N LEU A 865 37.54 3.53 -7.26
CA LEU A 865 36.44 2.66 -7.66
C LEU A 865 35.74 3.17 -8.92
N HIS A 866 35.50 4.48 -9.03
CA HIS A 866 34.95 5.09 -10.25
C HIS A 866 35.88 4.88 -11.46
N ALA A 867 37.19 5.06 -11.29
CA ALA A 867 38.15 4.77 -12.36
C ALA A 867 38.12 3.29 -12.79
N TYR A 868 37.89 2.36 -11.86
CA TYR A 868 37.66 0.95 -12.18
C TYR A 868 36.36 0.73 -12.94
N VAL A 869 35.24 1.31 -12.49
CA VAL A 869 33.93 1.25 -13.18
C VAL A 869 34.06 1.69 -14.64
N VAL A 870 34.84 2.74 -14.91
CA VAL A 870 35.15 3.21 -16.26
C VAL A 870 35.96 2.16 -17.04
N LYS A 871 37.02 1.59 -16.45
CA LYS A 871 37.84 0.54 -17.09
C LYS A 871 37.05 -0.74 -17.37
N ALA A 872 36.15 -1.13 -16.47
CA ALA A 872 35.29 -2.29 -16.57
C ALA A 872 34.09 -2.11 -17.52
N ARG A 873 34.03 -0.97 -18.24
CA ARG A 873 32.98 -0.63 -19.23
C ARG A 873 31.56 -0.52 -18.64
N TYR A 874 31.44 -0.21 -17.35
CA TYR A 874 30.17 0.10 -16.70
C TYR A 874 29.82 1.60 -16.75
N SER A 875 30.59 2.41 -17.45
CA SER A 875 30.41 3.88 -17.54
C SER A 875 29.11 4.33 -18.21
N SER A 876 28.42 3.45 -18.94
CA SER A 876 27.09 3.72 -19.53
C SER A 876 25.92 3.19 -18.70
N ASN A 877 26.18 2.50 -17.58
CA ASN A 877 25.14 1.90 -16.76
C ASN A 877 24.48 2.95 -15.85
N THR A 878 23.20 3.24 -16.07
CA THR A 878 22.42 4.24 -15.31
C THR A 878 22.39 3.97 -13.81
N ILE A 879 22.32 2.71 -13.37
CA ILE A 879 22.26 2.34 -11.94
C ILE A 879 23.58 2.72 -11.24
N VAL A 880 24.71 2.43 -11.88
CA VAL A 880 26.03 2.76 -11.35
C VAL A 880 26.25 4.27 -11.35
N LEU A 881 25.88 4.96 -12.43
CA LEU A 881 25.97 6.43 -12.51
C LEU A 881 25.12 7.13 -11.44
N ASN A 882 23.90 6.66 -11.17
CA ASN A 882 23.04 7.21 -10.11
C ASN A 882 23.67 7.04 -8.72
N SER A 883 24.33 5.90 -8.48
CA SER A 883 25.05 5.60 -7.24
C SER A 883 26.33 6.45 -7.10
N LEU A 884 27.01 6.73 -8.22
CA LEU A 884 28.17 7.64 -8.27
C LEU A 884 27.77 9.09 -7.98
N VAL A 885 26.65 9.56 -8.53
CA VAL A 885 26.09 10.90 -8.22
C VAL A 885 25.88 11.04 -6.71
N HIS A 886 25.26 10.03 -6.07
CA HIS A 886 25.07 10.00 -4.62
C HIS A 886 26.40 10.01 -3.86
N MET A 887 27.36 9.15 -4.25
CA MET A 887 28.66 9.06 -3.57
C MET A 887 29.45 10.37 -3.62
N TYR A 888 29.54 11.00 -4.79
CA TYR A 888 30.25 12.28 -4.95
C TYR A 888 29.59 13.41 -4.18
N ALA A 889 28.26 13.55 -4.28
CA ALA A 889 27.50 14.54 -3.54
C ALA A 889 27.71 14.39 -2.03
N MET A 890 27.52 13.17 -1.51
CA MET A 890 27.70 12.87 -0.10
C MET A 890 29.15 12.88 0.35
N CYS A 891 30.15 12.96 -0.55
CA CYS A 891 31.55 13.26 -0.23
C CYS A 891 31.86 14.76 -0.19
N GLY A 892 30.95 15.61 -0.67
CA GLY A 892 31.11 17.07 -0.75
C GLY A 892 31.56 17.57 -2.12
N ASP A 893 31.74 16.70 -3.12
CA ASP A 893 32.17 17.04 -4.48
C ASP A 893 30.97 17.11 -5.43
N LEU A 894 30.28 18.24 -5.40
CA LEU A 894 29.07 18.45 -6.19
C LEU A 894 29.36 18.60 -7.70
N GLU A 895 30.59 18.99 -8.05
CA GLU A 895 31.02 19.17 -9.44
C GLU A 895 31.15 17.82 -10.16
N ASP A 896 31.87 16.86 -9.56
CA ASP A 896 31.98 15.52 -10.13
C ASP A 896 30.64 14.78 -10.10
N ALA A 897 29.79 15.02 -9.08
CA ALA A 897 28.42 14.52 -9.06
C ALA A 897 27.61 15.04 -10.27
N ARG A 898 27.75 16.32 -10.62
CA ARG A 898 27.08 16.89 -11.80
C ARG A 898 27.62 16.30 -13.10
N LYS A 899 28.94 16.13 -13.23
CA LYS A 899 29.55 15.47 -14.41
C LYS A 899 29.02 14.05 -14.60
N CYS A 900 28.92 13.26 -13.53
CA CYS A 900 28.35 11.91 -13.60
C CYS A 900 26.88 11.94 -14.04
N PHE A 901 26.07 12.88 -13.55
CA PHE A 901 24.68 13.06 -13.98
C PHE A 901 24.58 13.46 -15.45
N ASP A 902 25.41 14.39 -15.92
CA ASP A 902 25.41 14.85 -17.31
C ASP A 902 25.80 13.72 -18.27
N GLN A 903 26.68 12.80 -17.86
CA GLN A 903 27.07 11.59 -18.61
C GLN A 903 25.95 10.54 -18.75
N VAL A 904 24.88 10.61 -17.94
CA VAL A 904 23.74 9.69 -18.07
C VAL A 904 23.03 9.93 -19.40
N VAL A 905 23.12 8.97 -20.32
CA VAL A 905 22.52 9.03 -21.67
C VAL A 905 21.00 9.06 -21.60
N PHE A 906 20.40 8.21 -20.76
CA PHE A 906 18.97 8.18 -20.50
C PHE A 906 18.69 8.43 -19.02
N LYS A 907 18.29 9.67 -18.71
CA LYS A 907 18.00 10.11 -17.35
C LYS A 907 16.61 9.66 -16.93
N ASP A 908 16.55 8.65 -16.08
CA ASP A 908 15.31 8.18 -15.47
C ASP A 908 14.93 9.02 -14.23
N VAL A 909 13.79 8.71 -13.62
CA VAL A 909 13.30 9.43 -12.42
C VAL A 909 14.32 9.36 -11.27
N VAL A 910 15.04 8.24 -11.13
CA VAL A 910 16.05 8.06 -10.08
C VAL A 910 17.23 9.00 -10.30
N SER A 911 17.70 9.13 -11.55
CA SER A 911 18.77 10.06 -11.95
C SER A 911 18.44 11.49 -11.52
N TRP A 912 17.22 11.95 -11.84
CA TRP A 912 16.74 13.28 -11.48
C TRP A 912 16.59 13.46 -9.97
N ASN A 913 16.03 12.48 -9.27
CA ASN A 913 15.86 12.55 -7.82
C ASN A 913 17.22 12.63 -7.10
N SER A 914 18.22 11.84 -7.53
CA SER A 914 19.57 11.85 -6.96
C SER A 914 20.24 13.22 -7.09
N ILE A 915 20.18 13.86 -8.27
CA ILE A 915 20.80 15.18 -8.46
C ILE A 915 20.02 16.30 -7.76
N ILE A 916 18.68 16.26 -7.76
CA ILE A 916 17.84 17.24 -7.04
C ILE A 916 18.14 17.19 -5.54
N MET A 917 18.23 15.98 -4.97
CA MET A 917 18.60 15.77 -3.57
C MET A 917 20.04 16.19 -3.28
N ALA A 918 20.99 15.92 -4.18
CA ALA A 918 22.38 16.36 -4.01
C ALA A 918 22.48 17.88 -3.82
N TYR A 919 21.83 18.66 -4.69
CA TYR A 919 21.78 20.12 -4.53
C TYR A 919 20.99 20.55 -3.29
N ALA A 920 19.95 19.81 -2.89
CA ALA A 920 19.16 20.08 -1.69
C ALA A 920 20.01 19.98 -0.42
N VAL A 921 20.75 18.87 -0.25
CA VAL A 921 21.61 18.60 0.91
C VAL A 921 22.78 19.59 0.99
N HIS A 922 23.16 20.24 -0.11
CA HIS A 922 24.19 21.29 -0.14
C HIS A 922 23.65 22.71 0.10
N GLY A 923 22.35 22.85 0.34
CA GLY A 923 21.70 24.15 0.55
C GLY A 923 21.43 24.95 -0.72
N PHE A 924 21.54 24.34 -1.90
CA PHE A 924 21.31 25.01 -3.17
C PHE A 924 19.87 24.79 -3.69
N GLY A 925 18.86 25.03 -2.85
CA GLY A 925 17.47 24.66 -3.15
C GLY A 925 16.88 25.31 -4.41
N ARG A 926 17.31 26.53 -4.77
CA ARG A 926 16.89 27.15 -6.04
C ARG A 926 17.37 26.37 -7.26
N ILE A 927 18.58 25.82 -7.22
CA ILE A 927 19.08 24.96 -8.29
C ILE A 927 18.29 23.66 -8.33
N SER A 928 17.93 23.09 -7.18
CA SER A 928 17.02 21.92 -7.12
C SER A 928 15.67 22.19 -7.78
N VAL A 929 15.07 23.37 -7.58
CA VAL A 929 13.82 23.78 -8.25
C VAL A 929 14.02 23.97 -9.75
N CYS A 930 15.14 24.55 -10.18
CA CYS A 930 15.50 24.65 -11.61
C CYS A 930 15.67 23.26 -12.25
N LEU A 931 16.34 22.33 -11.57
CA LEU A 931 16.52 20.94 -12.04
C LEU A 931 15.19 20.20 -12.14
N PHE A 932 14.26 20.41 -11.20
CA PHE A 932 12.90 19.89 -11.31
C PHE A 932 12.16 20.48 -12.52
N SER A 933 12.32 21.77 -12.77
CA SER A 933 11.76 22.42 -13.95
C SER A 933 12.37 21.85 -15.25
N GLU A 934 13.68 21.60 -15.28
CA GLU A 934 14.40 20.98 -16.41
C GLU A 934 13.91 19.54 -16.67
N MET A 935 13.73 18.74 -15.61
CA MET A 935 13.17 17.39 -15.65
C MET A 935 11.82 17.36 -16.38
N ILE A 936 10.94 18.32 -16.08
CA ILE A 936 9.59 18.40 -16.65
C ILE A 936 9.61 19.00 -18.06
N THR A 937 10.24 20.15 -18.23
CA THR A 937 10.14 20.96 -19.46
C THR A 937 11.02 20.44 -20.59
N THR A 938 12.25 20.05 -20.27
CA THR A 938 13.27 19.69 -21.27
C THR A 938 13.33 18.18 -21.47
N SER A 939 13.22 17.40 -20.39
CA SER A 939 13.34 15.93 -20.46
C SER A 939 12.00 15.19 -20.52
N GLY A 940 10.88 15.84 -20.20
CA GLY A 940 9.54 15.25 -20.26
C GLY A 940 9.32 14.07 -19.29
N VAL A 941 10.14 13.96 -18.24
CA VAL A 941 10.07 12.88 -17.25
C VAL A 941 9.04 13.25 -16.17
N SER A 942 8.06 12.37 -15.93
CA SER A 942 7.02 12.61 -14.93
C SER A 942 7.57 12.45 -13.50
N PRO A 943 7.33 13.41 -12.59
CA PRO A 943 7.73 13.28 -11.20
C PRO A 943 6.95 12.18 -10.48
N ASN A 944 7.55 11.63 -9.42
CA ASN A 944 6.92 10.66 -8.52
C ASN A 944 6.96 11.15 -7.06
N LYS A 945 6.49 10.32 -6.12
CA LYS A 945 6.52 10.63 -4.67
C LYS A 945 7.92 11.04 -4.20
N SER A 946 8.96 10.28 -4.57
CA SER A 946 10.34 10.57 -4.18
C SER A 946 10.89 11.88 -4.79
N THR A 947 10.42 12.28 -5.96
CA THR A 947 10.77 13.58 -6.57
C THR A 947 10.28 14.73 -5.69
N PHE A 948 9.02 14.69 -5.25
CA PHE A 948 8.47 15.71 -4.36
C PHE A 948 9.10 15.66 -2.97
N ALA A 949 9.44 14.49 -2.43
CA ALA A 949 10.22 14.40 -1.19
C ALA A 949 11.57 15.13 -1.32
N SER A 950 12.28 14.95 -2.44
CA SER A 950 13.57 15.61 -2.71
C SER A 950 13.41 17.13 -2.90
N LEU A 951 12.35 17.56 -3.58
CA LEU A 951 12.04 18.97 -3.83
C LEU A 951 11.63 19.71 -2.55
N LEU A 952 10.76 19.10 -1.74
CA LEU A 952 10.33 19.67 -0.44
C LEU A 952 11.47 19.67 0.58
N ALA A 953 12.37 18.67 0.54
CA ALA A 953 13.60 18.71 1.31
C ALA A 953 14.45 19.94 0.94
N ALA A 954 14.61 20.22 -0.36
CA ALA A 954 15.34 21.39 -0.86
C ALA A 954 14.70 22.71 -0.38
N CYS A 955 13.37 22.79 -0.44
CA CYS A 955 12.61 23.95 0.04
C CYS A 955 12.77 24.14 1.55
N SER A 956 12.67 23.06 2.32
CA SER A 956 12.88 23.07 3.78
C SER A 956 14.29 23.54 4.13
N ILE A 957 15.34 22.98 3.53
CA ILE A 957 16.74 23.31 3.85
C ILE A 957 17.05 24.77 3.48
N SER A 958 16.54 25.25 2.36
CA SER A 958 16.85 26.58 1.82
C SER A 958 15.87 27.68 2.24
N GLY A 959 14.83 27.34 3.01
CA GLY A 959 13.83 28.30 3.50
C GLY A 959 12.86 28.82 2.43
N LEU A 960 12.60 28.06 1.36
CA LEU A 960 11.69 28.43 0.27
C LEU A 960 10.24 28.08 0.66
N ILE A 961 9.62 28.93 1.49
CA ILE A 961 8.31 28.65 2.10
C ILE A 961 7.20 28.62 1.04
N ASP A 962 7.18 29.62 0.16
CA ASP A 962 6.13 29.80 -0.84
C ASP A 962 6.20 28.68 -1.90
N GLU A 963 7.40 28.42 -2.42
CA GLU A 963 7.64 27.32 -3.36
C GLU A 963 7.37 25.95 -2.72
N GLY A 964 7.64 25.80 -1.42
CA GLY A 964 7.32 24.57 -0.68
C GLY A 964 5.81 24.26 -0.66
N TRP A 965 4.97 25.27 -0.40
CA TRP A 965 3.51 25.12 -0.47
C TRP A 965 3.02 24.91 -1.90
N GLU A 966 3.55 25.68 -2.85
CA GLU A 966 3.20 25.53 -4.27
C GLU A 966 3.47 24.10 -4.76
N HIS A 967 4.64 23.55 -4.44
CA HIS A 967 5.01 22.20 -4.83
C HIS A 967 4.21 21.14 -4.07
N PHE A 968 3.96 21.31 -2.77
CA PHE A 968 3.14 20.38 -1.98
C PHE A 968 1.70 20.30 -2.52
N ASP A 969 1.11 21.44 -2.89
CA ASP A 969 -0.23 21.49 -3.46
C ASP A 969 -0.26 20.96 -4.89
N SER A 970 0.74 21.31 -5.71
CA SER A 970 0.87 20.81 -7.09
C SER A 970 0.97 19.28 -7.13
N MET A 971 1.61 18.66 -6.12
CA MET A 971 1.75 17.21 -6.04
C MET A 971 0.39 16.50 -6.12
N LYS A 972 -0.62 16.98 -5.38
CA LYS A 972 -1.98 16.43 -5.44
C LYS A 972 -2.78 17.00 -6.62
N ARG A 973 -2.71 18.31 -6.85
CA ARG A 973 -3.55 19.03 -7.82
C ARG A 973 -3.20 18.72 -9.28
N GLU A 974 -1.90 18.66 -9.61
CA GLU A 974 -1.40 18.58 -10.98
C GLU A 974 -0.92 17.17 -11.34
N TYR A 975 -0.36 16.45 -10.36
CA TYR A 975 0.23 15.12 -10.54
C TYR A 975 -0.59 13.98 -9.94
N GLY A 976 -1.62 14.26 -9.12
CA GLY A 976 -2.47 13.23 -8.50
C GLY A 976 -1.72 12.33 -7.50
N ILE A 977 -0.63 12.82 -6.91
CA ILE A 977 0.22 12.06 -6.00
C ILE A 977 -0.20 12.36 -4.55
N ASP A 978 -0.50 11.30 -3.78
CA ASP A 978 -0.79 11.41 -2.35
C ASP A 978 0.47 11.60 -1.51
N ALA A 979 0.41 12.54 -0.57
CA ALA A 979 1.48 12.83 0.38
C ALA A 979 1.71 11.66 1.34
N GLY A 980 2.91 11.07 1.29
CA GLY A 980 3.45 10.21 2.34
C GLY A 980 4.06 10.98 3.51
N ILE A 981 4.42 10.27 4.58
CA ILE A 981 4.96 10.85 5.83
C ILE A 981 6.15 11.78 5.63
N GLU A 982 7.03 11.47 4.67
CA GLU A 982 8.24 12.24 4.38
C GLU A 982 7.92 13.67 3.91
N HIS A 983 6.88 13.84 3.09
CA HIS A 983 6.43 15.16 2.62
C HIS A 983 5.92 16.00 3.79
N TYR A 984 5.12 15.39 4.68
CA TYR A 984 4.62 16.07 5.88
C TYR A 984 5.75 16.49 6.82
N VAL A 985 6.81 15.68 6.96
CA VAL A 985 7.99 16.03 7.76
C VAL A 985 8.68 17.29 7.21
N TYR A 986 8.92 17.35 5.89
CA TYR A 986 9.56 18.53 5.28
C TYR A 986 8.69 19.77 5.36
N MET A 987 7.38 19.65 5.13
CA MET A 987 6.43 20.75 5.31
C MET A 987 6.38 21.22 6.77
N LEU A 988 6.41 20.32 7.75
CA LEU A 988 6.43 20.68 9.16
C LEU A 988 7.72 21.36 9.58
N ASP A 989 8.86 20.93 9.06
CA ASP A 989 10.14 21.60 9.32
C ASP A 989 10.13 23.01 8.69
N LEU A 990 9.52 23.19 7.51
CA LEU A 990 9.33 24.48 6.86
C LEU A 990 8.38 25.39 7.65
N ILE A 991 7.20 24.91 8.04
CA ILE A 991 6.19 25.64 8.84
C ILE A 991 6.75 25.97 10.23
N GLY A 992 7.38 25.00 10.89
CA GLY A 992 7.93 25.17 12.23
C GLY A 992 9.00 26.27 12.30
N ARG A 993 9.74 26.50 11.20
CA ARG A 993 10.73 27.58 11.09
C ARG A 993 10.10 28.97 10.97
N THR A 994 8.81 29.10 10.61
CA THR A 994 8.11 30.39 10.54
C THR A 994 7.78 31.02 11.90
N GLY A 995 7.92 30.28 13.01
CA GLY A 995 7.52 30.75 14.35
C GLY A 995 6.09 30.45 14.72
N ASN A 996 5.26 30.02 13.77
CA ASN A 996 3.87 29.69 14.03
C ASN A 996 3.72 28.22 14.49
N LEU A 997 4.14 27.94 15.73
CA LEU A 997 4.01 26.60 16.33
C LEU A 997 2.56 26.11 16.40
N SER A 998 1.59 27.02 16.51
CA SER A 998 0.16 26.69 16.49
C SER A 998 -0.28 26.15 15.12
N SER A 999 0.18 26.76 14.03
CA SER A 999 -0.08 26.25 12.67
C SER A 999 0.60 24.90 12.43
N ALA A 1000 1.83 24.72 12.92
CA ALA A 1000 2.52 23.42 12.84
C ALA A 1000 1.76 22.31 13.59
N LYS A 1001 1.24 22.62 14.79
CA LYS A 1001 0.41 21.67 15.55
C LYS A 1001 -0.89 21.32 14.83
N ARG A 1002 -1.61 22.32 14.31
CA ARG A 1002 -2.83 22.10 13.51
C ARG A 1002 -2.55 21.24 12.27
N PHE A 1003 -1.44 21.46 11.59
CA PHE A 1003 -1.05 20.66 10.42
C PHE A 1003 -0.80 19.17 10.78
N ILE A 1004 -0.31 18.88 12.00
CA ILE A 1004 -0.21 17.50 12.52
C ILE A 1004 -1.58 16.93 12.88
N GLU A 1005 -2.55 17.75 13.28
CA GLU A 1005 -3.92 17.30 13.58
C GLU A 1005 -4.73 17.01 12.30
N GLU A 1006 -4.45 17.73 11.22
CA GLU A 1006 -5.12 17.60 9.91
C GLU A 1006 -4.53 16.50 9.02
N MET A 1007 -3.35 15.96 9.35
CA MET A 1007 -2.70 14.96 8.49
C MET A 1007 -3.49 13.63 8.49
N PRO A 1008 -3.71 13.01 7.31
CA PRO A 1008 -4.52 11.79 7.17
C PRO A 1008 -3.74 10.51 7.53
N VAL A 1009 -2.48 10.63 7.95
CA VAL A 1009 -1.57 9.52 8.29
C VAL A 1009 -1.12 9.64 9.74
N VAL A 1010 -0.82 8.51 10.41
CA VAL A 1010 -0.41 8.53 11.82
C VAL A 1010 0.95 9.24 11.98
N PRO A 1011 1.08 10.24 12.88
CA PRO A 1011 2.35 10.93 13.11
C PRO A 1011 3.46 10.01 13.65
N THR A 1012 4.63 10.03 13.02
CA THR A 1012 5.82 9.27 13.46
C THR A 1012 6.71 10.08 14.40
N ALA A 1013 7.68 9.43 15.05
CA ALA A 1013 8.68 10.12 15.89
C ALA A 1013 9.42 11.24 15.13
N ARG A 1014 9.63 11.11 13.81
CA ARG A 1014 10.27 12.14 12.97
C ARG A 1014 9.41 13.40 12.81
N VAL A 1015 8.09 13.26 12.76
CA VAL A 1015 7.12 14.37 12.72
C VAL A 1015 7.18 15.15 14.03
N TRP A 1016 7.06 14.45 15.16
CA TRP A 1016 7.15 15.07 16.49
C TRP A 1016 8.54 15.68 16.76
N GLY A 1017 9.61 15.02 16.30
CA GLY A 1017 10.97 15.55 16.38
C GLY A 1017 11.17 16.86 15.61
N SER A 1018 10.45 17.05 14.48
CA SER A 1018 10.47 18.30 13.72
C SER A 1018 9.77 19.43 14.47
N LEU A 1019 8.63 19.14 15.13
CA LEU A 1019 7.95 20.09 16.02
C LEU A 1019 8.80 20.44 17.25
N LEU A 1020 9.49 19.46 17.84
CA LEU A 1020 10.41 19.66 18.96
C LEU A 1020 11.56 20.60 18.58
N LYS A 1021 12.16 20.40 17.39
CA LYS A 1021 13.20 21.28 16.85
C LYS A 1021 12.67 22.71 16.63
N ALA A 1022 11.47 22.85 16.05
CA ALA A 1022 10.84 24.16 15.87
C ALA A 1022 10.60 24.86 17.21
N SER A 1023 10.11 24.13 18.22
CA SER A 1023 9.84 24.66 19.56
C SER A 1023 11.10 25.20 20.23
N ARG A 1024 12.26 24.54 20.03
CA ARG A 1024 13.56 25.04 20.48
C ARG A 1024 13.93 26.37 19.83
N ASN A 1025 13.76 26.50 18.52
CA ASN A 1025 14.13 27.72 17.80
C ASN A 1025 13.33 28.94 18.28
N HIS A 1026 12.11 28.73 18.79
CA HIS A 1026 11.22 29.77 19.30
C HIS A 1026 11.14 29.83 20.83
N ASN A 1027 12.00 29.08 21.54
CA ASN A 1027 12.05 28.99 23.01
C ASN A 1027 10.72 28.62 23.69
N ASP A 1028 9.85 27.83 23.03
CA ASP A 1028 8.61 27.33 23.63
C ASP A 1028 8.84 25.97 24.29
N ILE A 1029 9.01 25.99 25.61
CA ILE A 1029 9.27 24.77 26.39
C ILE A 1029 8.03 23.87 26.47
N THR A 1030 6.82 24.44 26.42
CA THR A 1030 5.58 23.68 26.62
C THR A 1030 5.28 22.78 25.43
N VAL A 1031 5.42 23.31 24.20
CA VAL A 1031 5.26 22.54 22.97
C VAL A 1031 6.41 21.54 22.81
N ALA A 1032 7.63 21.90 23.25
CA ALA A 1032 8.76 20.99 23.28
C ALA A 1032 8.54 19.79 24.21
N GLU A 1033 8.04 19.99 25.44
CA GLU A 1033 7.71 18.92 26.37
C GLU A 1033 6.66 17.97 25.77
N PHE A 1034 5.59 18.51 25.20
CA PHE A 1034 4.55 17.72 24.53
C PHE A 1034 5.09 16.91 23.35
N ALA A 1035 5.86 17.54 22.46
CA ALA A 1035 6.44 16.85 21.30
C ALA A 1035 7.42 15.75 21.74
N ALA A 1036 8.23 16.01 22.77
CA ALA A 1036 9.16 15.03 23.31
C ALA A 1036 8.47 13.84 23.97
N GLU A 1037 7.37 14.06 24.69
CA GLU A 1037 6.55 12.97 25.26
C GLU A 1037 6.01 12.06 24.15
N GLN A 1038 5.51 12.63 23.06
CA GLN A 1038 5.05 11.83 21.91
C GLN A 1038 6.20 11.05 21.25
N VAL A 1039 7.40 11.64 21.10
CA VAL A 1039 8.57 10.93 20.58
C VAL A 1039 8.94 9.76 21.50
N LEU A 1040 9.08 10.00 22.80
CA LEU A 1040 9.52 8.98 23.75
C LEU A 1040 8.49 7.86 23.97
N ARG A 1041 7.20 8.12 23.71
CA ARG A 1041 6.15 7.10 23.67
C ARG A 1041 6.31 6.14 22.49
N ILE A 1042 6.88 6.61 21.38
CA ILE A 1042 7.10 5.82 20.16
C ILE A 1042 8.49 5.16 20.19
N GLU A 1043 9.53 5.93 20.53
CA GLU A 1043 10.95 5.53 20.55
C GLU A 1043 11.57 5.86 21.92
N HIS A 1044 11.67 4.86 22.80
CA HIS A 1044 12.10 5.04 24.19
C HIS A 1044 13.62 5.33 24.33
N ASP A 1045 14.40 4.99 23.32
CA ASP A 1045 15.87 5.12 23.24
C ASP A 1045 16.35 6.35 22.44
N ASN A 1046 15.45 7.29 22.09
CA ASN A 1046 15.78 8.45 21.27
C ASN A 1046 16.70 9.46 21.99
N THR A 1047 18.02 9.27 21.82
CA THR A 1047 19.08 10.11 22.42
C THR A 1047 18.96 11.58 22.03
N GLY A 1048 18.54 11.87 20.80
CA GLY A 1048 18.42 13.23 20.27
C GLY A 1048 17.36 14.06 21.00
N CYS A 1049 16.23 13.42 21.35
CA CYS A 1049 15.14 14.04 22.10
C CYS A 1049 15.61 14.49 23.50
N TYR A 1050 16.28 13.61 24.24
CA TYR A 1050 16.81 13.92 25.58
C TYR A 1050 17.82 15.05 25.57
N VAL A 1051 18.78 15.04 24.63
CA VAL A 1051 19.81 16.07 24.53
C VAL A 1051 19.19 17.44 24.20
N LEU A 1052 18.15 17.47 23.36
CA LEU A 1052 17.50 18.70 22.96
C LEU A 1052 16.68 19.31 24.11
N LEU A 1053 15.94 18.50 24.86
CA LEU A 1053 15.27 18.93 26.11
C LEU A 1053 16.27 19.41 27.18
N LEU A 1054 17.36 18.68 27.40
CA LEU A 1054 18.42 19.06 28.35
C LEU A 1054 18.99 20.45 28.04
N ASN A 1055 19.23 20.74 26.76
CA ASN A 1055 19.73 22.04 26.33
C ASN A 1055 18.70 23.13 26.62
N MET A 1056 17.43 22.93 26.24
CA MET A 1056 16.34 23.89 26.49
C MET A 1056 16.14 24.18 27.98
N TYR A 1057 16.11 23.16 28.84
CA TYR A 1057 16.01 23.36 30.29
C TYR A 1057 17.23 24.09 30.86
N SER A 1058 18.43 23.79 30.37
CA SER A 1058 19.65 24.46 30.81
C SER A 1058 19.70 25.94 30.42
N GLU A 1059 19.18 26.29 29.23
CA GLU A 1059 19.07 27.65 28.73
C GLU A 1059 18.00 28.43 29.51
N ALA A 1060 16.91 27.77 29.90
CA ALA A 1060 15.86 28.32 30.75
C ALA A 1060 16.20 28.38 32.25
N GLY A 1061 17.37 27.88 32.66
CA GLY A 1061 17.81 27.86 34.07
C GLY A 1061 17.09 26.82 34.95
N ARG A 1062 16.34 25.89 34.35
CA ARG A 1062 15.58 24.81 35.03
C ARG A 1062 16.49 23.62 35.38
N TRP A 1063 17.41 23.81 36.32
CA TRP A 1063 18.44 22.81 36.66
C TRP A 1063 17.92 21.50 37.27
N GLU A 1064 16.77 21.53 37.95
CA GLU A 1064 16.13 20.33 38.49
C GLU A 1064 15.64 19.40 37.38
N ASP A 1065 14.99 19.95 36.35
CA ASP A 1065 14.55 19.21 35.17
C ASP A 1065 15.75 18.64 34.39
N VAL A 1066 16.86 19.39 34.30
CA VAL A 1066 18.12 18.90 33.72
C VAL A 1066 18.63 17.66 34.46
N ASN A 1067 18.59 17.68 35.79
CA ASN A 1067 19.04 16.53 36.59
C ASN A 1067 18.10 15.34 36.45
N ARG A 1068 16.78 15.57 36.38
CA ARG A 1068 15.78 14.52 36.13
C ARG A 1068 16.03 13.82 34.80
N ILE A 1069 16.24 14.57 33.71
CA ILE A 1069 16.52 13.97 32.40
C ILE A 1069 17.86 13.24 32.38
N LYS A 1070 18.91 13.76 33.03
CA LYS A 1070 20.20 13.03 33.15
C LYS A 1070 20.07 11.70 33.91
N LEU A 1071 19.29 11.67 34.98
CA LEU A 1071 18.99 10.44 35.72
C LEU A 1071 18.22 9.45 34.84
N LEU A 1072 17.23 9.94 34.09
CA LEU A 1072 16.45 9.13 33.15
C LEU A 1072 17.35 8.52 32.06
N MET A 1073 18.20 9.33 31.44
CA MET A 1073 19.21 8.86 30.47
C MET A 1073 20.12 7.78 31.07
N LYS A 1074 20.58 7.96 32.31
CA LYS A 1074 21.42 6.98 33.01
C LYS A 1074 20.67 5.67 33.31
N SER A 1075 19.42 5.75 33.74
CA SER A 1075 18.58 4.56 34.02
C SER A 1075 18.22 3.76 32.76
N GLN A 1076 18.14 4.43 31.61
CA GLN A 1076 17.83 3.84 30.30
C GLN A 1076 19.09 3.41 29.53
N GLY A 1077 20.30 3.61 30.07
CA GLY A 1077 21.56 3.31 29.39
C GLY A 1077 21.88 4.22 28.19
N VAL A 1078 21.18 5.34 28.04
CA VAL A 1078 21.32 6.26 26.91
C VAL A 1078 22.44 7.27 27.17
N SER A 1079 23.44 7.33 26.29
CA SER A 1079 24.59 8.23 26.41
C SER A 1079 24.57 9.32 25.33
N LYS A 1080 25.13 10.50 25.64
CA LYS A 1080 25.20 11.61 24.68
C LYS A 1080 26.25 11.30 23.60
N THR A 1081 25.89 11.44 22.33
CA THR A 1081 26.82 11.35 21.20
C THR A 1081 27.92 12.42 21.31
N THR A 1082 29.18 12.01 21.30
CA THR A 1082 30.33 12.91 21.33
C THR A 1082 30.47 13.61 19.98
N SER A 1083 30.48 14.95 19.97
CA SER A 1083 30.72 15.73 18.76
C SER A 1083 32.19 15.62 18.37
N CYS A 1084 32.44 15.13 17.15
CA CYS A 1084 33.76 15.08 16.55
C CYS A 1084 33.73 15.70 15.16
N SER A 1085 34.81 16.39 14.82
CA SER A 1085 34.99 17.01 13.51
C SER A 1085 36.22 16.47 12.81
N THR A 1086 36.06 16.10 11.56
CA THR A 1086 37.07 15.43 10.76
C THR A 1086 37.52 16.33 9.61
N VAL A 1087 38.83 16.42 9.39
CA VAL A 1087 39.43 17.13 8.26
C VAL A 1087 40.48 16.22 7.62
N VAL A 1088 40.48 16.14 6.28
CA VAL A 1088 41.44 15.32 5.53
C VAL A 1088 42.47 16.24 4.89
N THR A 1089 43.75 16.09 5.28
CA THR A 1089 44.85 16.92 4.78
C THR A 1089 45.99 16.02 4.31
N ARG A 1090 46.48 16.22 3.08
CA ARG A 1090 47.58 15.44 2.48
C ARG A 1090 47.39 13.91 2.57
N GLY A 1091 46.15 13.44 2.43
CA GLY A 1091 45.81 12.01 2.52
C GLY A 1091 45.75 11.42 3.93
N ARG A 1092 45.86 12.24 4.99
CA ARG A 1092 45.67 11.83 6.39
C ARG A 1092 44.40 12.41 6.96
N THR A 1093 43.67 11.59 7.70
CA THR A 1093 42.42 11.97 8.38
C THR A 1093 42.74 12.43 9.80
N HIS A 1094 42.40 13.67 10.12
CA HIS A 1094 42.54 14.25 11.45
C HIS A 1094 41.16 14.41 12.08
N VAL A 1095 40.97 13.81 13.26
CA VAL A 1095 39.72 13.89 14.03
C VAL A 1095 39.95 14.78 15.24
N PHE A 1096 39.05 15.72 15.46
CA PHE A 1096 39.05 16.64 16.59
C PHE A 1096 37.84 16.40 17.47
N THR A 1097 38.05 16.43 18.79
CA THR A 1097 36.96 16.55 19.77
C THR A 1097 36.95 17.96 20.39
N ASN A 1098 35.91 18.29 21.16
CA ASN A 1098 35.82 19.62 21.78
C ASN A 1098 36.99 19.83 22.76
N GLY A 1099 37.80 20.87 22.53
CA GLY A 1099 38.97 21.22 23.33
C GLY A 1099 40.19 20.33 23.11
N ASP A 1100 40.21 19.58 22.01
CA ASP A 1100 41.30 18.65 21.68
C ASP A 1100 42.67 19.35 21.58
N ARG A 1101 43.69 18.65 22.05
CA ARG A 1101 45.11 19.04 22.06
C ARG A 1101 46.04 17.90 21.64
N SER A 1102 45.49 16.82 21.11
CA SER A 1102 46.21 15.59 20.74
C SER A 1102 47.07 15.72 19.48
N GLN A 1103 46.86 16.77 18.66
CA GLN A 1103 47.56 16.95 17.40
C GLN A 1103 48.96 17.56 17.60
N VAL A 1104 49.93 17.16 16.77
CA VAL A 1104 51.32 17.66 16.83
C VAL A 1104 51.39 19.18 16.60
N GLU A 1105 50.52 19.72 15.74
CA GLU A 1105 50.46 21.16 15.41
C GLU A 1105 49.48 21.96 16.29
N THR A 1106 49.03 21.40 17.42
CA THR A 1106 47.99 22.02 18.28
C THR A 1106 48.25 23.49 18.60
N ASN A 1107 49.49 23.86 18.96
CA ASN A 1107 49.80 25.27 19.29
C ASN A 1107 49.51 26.22 18.13
N ARG A 1108 49.93 25.84 16.92
CA ARG A 1108 49.70 26.62 15.69
C ARG A 1108 48.21 26.72 15.34
N ILE A 1109 47.45 25.65 15.56
CA ILE A 1109 45.99 25.64 15.35
C ILE A 1109 45.29 26.65 16.27
N TYR A 1110 45.66 26.67 17.56
CA TYR A 1110 45.07 27.62 18.52
C TYR A 1110 45.53 29.07 18.27
N GLU A 1111 46.76 29.29 17.81
CA GLU A 1111 47.24 30.62 17.38
C GLU A 1111 46.43 31.15 16.20
N VAL A 1112 46.24 30.35 15.15
CA VAL A 1112 45.41 30.72 14.00
C VAL A 1112 43.97 30.95 14.40
N LEU A 1113 43.42 30.10 15.28
CA LEU A 1113 42.07 30.30 15.81
C LEU A 1113 41.93 31.64 16.56
N ASP A 1114 42.94 32.04 17.32
CA ASP A 1114 42.95 33.32 18.02
C ASP A 1114 43.04 34.50 17.06
N ILE A 1115 43.91 34.43 16.04
CA ILE A 1115 44.02 35.45 14.98
C ILE A 1115 42.68 35.61 14.25
N VAL A 1116 42.10 34.52 13.76
CA VAL A 1116 40.83 34.54 13.05
C VAL A 1116 39.70 35.04 13.97
N SER A 1117 39.69 34.64 15.24
CA SER A 1117 38.68 35.13 16.20
C SER A 1117 38.81 36.63 16.44
N ARG A 1118 40.02 37.18 16.58
CA ARG A 1118 40.24 38.62 16.73
C ARG A 1118 39.82 39.41 15.50
N MET A 1119 40.17 38.93 14.31
CA MET A 1119 39.74 39.58 13.06
C MET A 1119 38.22 39.56 12.88
N VAL A 1120 37.54 38.52 13.37
CA VAL A 1120 36.07 38.43 13.38
C VAL A 1120 35.43 39.37 14.41
N GLU A 1121 36.10 39.61 15.55
CA GLU A 1121 35.66 40.52 16.62
C GLU A 1121 35.91 42.00 16.26
N GLU A 1122 37.02 42.32 15.58
CA GLU A 1122 37.36 43.67 15.10
C GLU A 1122 36.39 44.19 14.01
N GLU A 1123 35.71 43.29 13.28
CA GLU A 1123 34.64 43.65 12.33
C GLU A 1123 33.32 44.07 13.04
N GLU A 1124 33.11 43.70 14.32
CA GLU A 1124 31.90 44.07 15.09
C GLU A 1124 31.91 45.53 15.58
N ASP A 1125 33.09 46.12 15.78
CA ASP A 1125 33.25 47.47 16.34
C ASP A 1125 32.90 48.61 15.36
N SER A 1126 32.48 48.29 14.14
CA SER A 1126 32.04 49.28 13.14
C SER A 1126 30.52 49.59 13.18
N TYR A 1127 29.68 48.79 13.87
CA TYR A 1127 28.21 48.93 13.74
C TYR A 1127 27.36 48.86 15.02
N ALA A 1128 27.92 48.73 16.23
CA ALA A 1128 27.11 48.55 17.45
C ALA A 1128 27.43 49.56 18.57
N HIS A 1129 26.98 50.80 18.42
CA HIS A 1129 26.80 51.72 19.54
C HIS A 1129 25.30 51.91 19.84
N CYS A 1130 24.71 51.05 20.69
CA CYS A 1130 23.66 51.40 21.67
C CYS A 1130 23.06 50.17 22.39
N VAL A 1131 23.23 50.15 23.73
CA VAL A 1131 22.37 49.55 24.80
C VAL A 1131 22.28 48.01 24.83
N SER A 1132 22.65 47.27 25.88
CA SER A 1132 22.71 47.56 27.32
C SER A 1132 23.86 46.83 28.03
N LYS A 1133 24.56 47.58 28.90
CA LYS A 1133 25.38 47.05 30.00
C LYS A 1133 24.54 46.15 30.91
N MET A 1134 24.92 44.88 31.01
CA MET A 1134 25.14 44.13 32.26
C MET A 1134 25.37 42.66 31.92
N ARG A 1135 26.61 42.20 32.04
CA ARG A 1135 26.91 40.89 32.65
C ARG A 1135 28.37 40.92 33.13
N PRO A 1136 28.65 40.54 34.39
CA PRO A 1136 29.97 40.74 34.99
C PRO A 1136 31.01 39.78 34.40
N GLU A 1137 32.28 40.20 34.46
CA GLU A 1137 33.50 39.47 34.08
C GLU A 1137 33.72 38.13 34.85
N THR A 1138 32.76 37.70 35.67
CA THR A 1138 32.84 36.49 36.52
C THR A 1138 32.37 35.20 35.85
N LEU A 1139 31.87 35.22 34.60
CA LEU A 1139 31.44 33.99 33.88
C LEU A 1139 32.50 33.41 32.92
N LEU A 1140 33.68 34.02 32.82
CA LEU A 1140 34.76 33.58 31.92
C LEU A 1140 35.61 32.41 32.45
N LYS A 1141 35.31 31.86 33.63
CA LYS A 1141 36.02 30.69 34.18
C LYS A 1141 35.05 29.55 34.47
N LYS A 1142 35.33 28.40 33.82
CA LYS A 1142 34.73 27.06 34.00
C LYS A 1142 33.40 26.77 33.28
N ARG A 1143 33.43 26.65 31.94
CA ARG A 1143 32.63 25.63 31.24
C ARG A 1143 33.49 25.01 30.13
N GLY A 1144 33.52 23.68 30.05
CA GLY A 1144 34.10 22.94 28.91
C GLY A 1144 33.41 23.22 27.56
N ASN A 1145 32.36 24.05 27.55
CA ASN A 1145 31.54 24.45 26.39
C ASN A 1145 31.81 25.89 25.92
N SER A 1146 33.03 26.42 26.07
CA SER A 1146 33.37 27.69 25.40
C SER A 1146 33.31 27.46 23.87
N PRO A 1147 32.56 28.27 23.09
CA PRO A 1147 32.47 28.12 21.63
C PRO A 1147 33.83 28.17 20.94
N ARG A 1148 34.82 28.85 21.56
CA ARG A 1148 36.21 28.90 21.11
C ARG A 1148 36.93 27.55 21.17
N ARG A 1149 36.34 26.51 21.77
CA ARG A 1149 36.93 25.16 21.89
C ARG A 1149 36.15 24.10 21.11
N HIS A 1150 35.19 24.48 20.27
CA HIS A 1150 34.43 23.50 19.49
C HIS A 1150 35.33 22.82 18.43
N SER A 1151 35.17 21.51 18.27
CA SER A 1151 35.94 20.67 17.34
C SER A 1151 35.90 21.20 15.90
N VAL A 1152 34.76 21.73 15.46
CA VAL A 1152 34.58 22.29 14.11
C VAL A 1152 35.54 23.45 13.86
N ARG A 1153 35.69 24.37 14.83
CA ARG A 1153 36.59 25.53 14.68
C ARG A 1153 38.06 25.09 14.61
N LEU A 1154 38.44 24.08 15.40
CA LEU A 1154 39.79 23.52 15.38
C LEU A 1154 40.10 22.84 14.04
N ALA A 1155 39.16 22.03 13.55
CA ALA A 1155 39.28 21.36 12.25
C ALA A 1155 39.36 22.37 11.09
N THR A 1156 38.55 23.44 11.11
CA THR A 1156 38.62 24.52 10.12
C THR A 1156 39.97 25.23 10.15
N CYS A 1157 40.52 25.51 11.33
CA CYS A 1157 41.84 26.16 11.44
C CYS A 1157 42.97 25.27 10.92
N LEU A 1158 42.96 23.97 11.22
CA LEU A 1158 43.91 23.04 10.60
C LEU A 1158 43.74 23.01 9.07
N GLY A 1159 42.50 23.01 8.58
CA GLY A 1159 42.20 23.10 7.16
C GLY A 1159 42.79 24.36 6.51
N LEU A 1160 42.63 25.53 7.14
CA LEU A 1160 43.20 26.80 6.67
C LEU A 1160 44.74 26.80 6.66
N ILE A 1161 45.37 26.15 7.64
CA ILE A 1161 46.84 25.99 7.70
C ILE A 1161 47.34 25.06 6.59
N SER A 1162 46.61 23.98 6.32
CA SER A 1162 47.10 22.85 5.54
C SER A 1162 46.77 22.95 4.04
N THR A 1163 45.88 23.86 3.64
CA THR A 1163 45.41 24.01 2.27
C THR A 1163 45.90 25.31 1.62
N GLU A 1164 46.41 25.21 0.40
CA GLU A 1164 46.87 26.34 -0.40
C GLU A 1164 45.78 27.39 -0.60
N THR A 1165 46.17 28.67 -0.62
CA THR A 1165 45.30 29.80 -0.93
C THR A 1165 44.56 29.57 -2.25
N GLY A 1166 43.22 29.58 -2.20
CA GLY A 1166 42.34 29.31 -3.34
C GLY A 1166 41.68 27.92 -3.34
N ARG A 1167 42.16 26.95 -2.55
CA ARG A 1167 41.46 25.66 -2.38
C ARG A 1167 40.35 25.76 -1.32
N VAL A 1168 39.31 24.95 -1.50
CA VAL A 1168 38.20 24.83 -0.53
C VAL A 1168 38.67 24.12 0.74
N VAL A 1169 38.28 24.63 1.91
CA VAL A 1169 38.53 23.98 3.19
C VAL A 1169 37.34 23.09 3.53
N MET A 1170 37.54 21.77 3.53
CA MET A 1170 36.48 20.79 3.79
C MET A 1170 36.55 20.23 5.21
N VAL A 1171 35.47 20.40 5.99
CA VAL A 1171 35.34 19.87 7.35
C VAL A 1171 34.07 19.05 7.46
N ARG A 1172 34.12 17.93 8.18
CA ARG A 1172 32.95 17.11 8.51
C ARG A 1172 32.68 17.14 9.99
N ASN A 1173 31.42 17.13 10.39
CA ASN A 1173 31.00 17.04 11.77
C ASN A 1173 29.95 15.94 11.88
N ASN A 1174 30.16 14.97 12.78
CA ASN A 1174 29.21 13.86 13.01
C ASN A 1174 27.90 14.31 13.69
N THR A 1175 27.80 15.59 14.04
CA THR A 1175 26.69 16.22 14.72
C THR A 1175 26.32 17.49 13.98
N ARG A 1176 25.12 17.99 14.19
CA ARG A 1176 24.70 19.26 13.60
C ARG A 1176 25.51 20.44 14.15
N ILE A 1177 25.97 21.34 13.29
CA ILE A 1177 26.74 22.51 13.74
C ILE A 1177 25.87 23.46 14.55
N CYS A 1178 26.43 24.02 15.63
CA CYS A 1178 25.70 24.97 16.46
C CYS A 1178 25.72 26.38 15.83
N ARG A 1179 24.72 27.19 16.16
CA ARG A 1179 24.55 28.55 15.63
C ARG A 1179 25.82 29.41 15.76
N ARG A 1180 26.48 29.40 16.93
CA ARG A 1180 27.73 30.15 17.16
C ARG A 1180 28.92 29.67 16.33
N CYS A 1181 28.94 28.40 15.93
CA CYS A 1181 29.98 27.90 15.03
C CYS A 1181 29.68 28.33 13.59
N HIS A 1182 28.42 28.26 13.16
CA HIS A 1182 28.02 28.72 11.84
C HIS A 1182 28.28 30.23 11.65
N GLU A 1183 27.83 31.08 12.58
CA GLU A 1183 28.08 32.54 12.53
C GLU A 1183 29.59 32.86 12.49
N PHE A 1184 30.40 32.08 13.21
CA PHE A 1184 31.86 32.22 13.14
C PHE A 1184 32.41 31.82 11.78
N LEU A 1185 31.95 30.71 11.20
CA LEU A 1185 32.44 30.21 9.90
C LEU A 1185 32.04 31.13 8.75
N GLU A 1186 30.85 31.72 8.82
CA GLU A 1186 30.38 32.75 7.91
C GLU A 1186 31.33 33.94 7.92
N LYS A 1187 31.57 34.55 9.09
CA LYS A 1187 32.52 35.67 9.24
C LYS A 1187 33.96 35.26 8.89
N ALA A 1188 34.40 34.07 9.29
CA ALA A 1188 35.73 33.56 8.97
C ALA A 1188 35.95 33.41 7.45
N SER A 1189 34.93 32.97 6.70
CA SER A 1189 35.02 32.89 5.23
C SER A 1189 35.24 34.26 4.58
N LYS A 1190 34.62 35.32 5.14
CA LYS A 1190 34.77 36.70 4.68
C LYS A 1190 36.17 37.24 4.97
N VAL A 1191 36.62 37.10 6.21
CA VAL A 1191 37.93 37.59 6.67
C VAL A 1191 39.07 36.88 5.97
N THR A 1192 38.99 35.55 5.85
CA THR A 1192 40.04 34.74 5.21
C THR A 1192 39.97 34.77 3.68
N ARG A 1193 38.84 35.22 3.10
CA ARG A 1193 38.54 35.15 1.66
C ARG A 1193 38.71 33.73 1.11
N ARG A 1194 38.36 32.73 1.92
CA ARG A 1194 38.43 31.30 1.57
C ARG A 1194 37.02 30.72 1.62
N GLU A 1195 36.74 29.85 0.66
CA GLU A 1195 35.56 29.01 0.72
C GLU A 1195 35.77 27.89 1.75
N ILE A 1196 34.83 27.76 2.68
CA ILE A 1196 34.85 26.76 3.74
C ILE A 1196 33.58 25.94 3.59
N VAL A 1197 33.70 24.63 3.39
CA VAL A 1197 32.58 23.71 3.30
C VAL A 1197 32.54 22.85 4.55
N VAL A 1198 31.43 22.88 5.28
CA VAL A 1198 31.23 22.08 6.48
C VAL A 1198 30.04 21.14 6.29
N GLY A 1199 30.30 19.85 6.16
CA GLY A 1199 29.27 18.81 6.17
C GLY A 1199 28.91 18.43 7.60
N ASP A 1200 27.68 18.68 8.01
CA ASP A 1200 27.16 18.21 9.30
C ASP A 1200 26.40 16.88 9.15
N SER A 1201 25.74 16.41 10.22
CA SER A 1201 25.01 15.14 10.20
C SER A 1201 23.78 15.11 9.27
N LYS A 1202 23.42 16.23 8.63
CA LYS A 1202 22.25 16.34 7.75
C LYS A 1202 22.53 17.03 6.42
N ILE A 1203 23.37 18.07 6.40
CA ILE A 1203 23.59 18.92 5.22
C ILE A 1203 25.02 19.44 5.12
N PHE A 1204 25.39 19.94 3.94
CA PHE A 1204 26.62 20.71 3.72
C PHE A 1204 26.36 22.20 3.72
N HIS A 1205 27.18 22.92 4.47
CA HIS A 1205 27.21 24.36 4.56
C HIS A 1205 28.36 24.88 3.72
N HIS A 1206 28.07 25.65 2.67
CA HIS A 1206 29.09 26.31 1.85
C HIS A 1206 29.21 27.76 2.31
N PHE A 1207 30.28 28.08 3.03
CA PHE A 1207 30.58 29.42 3.52
C PHE A 1207 31.50 30.13 2.53
N SER A 1208 31.02 31.23 1.97
CA SER A 1208 31.79 32.05 1.04
C SER A 1208 31.42 33.52 1.21
N ASN A 1209 32.44 34.39 1.30
CA ASN A 1209 32.30 35.84 1.38
C ASN A 1209 31.34 36.35 2.48
N GLY A 1210 31.24 35.65 3.60
CA GLY A 1210 30.35 36.07 4.69
C GLY A 1210 28.89 35.66 4.51
N CYS A 1211 28.61 34.71 3.62
CA CYS A 1211 27.31 34.09 3.44
C CYS A 1211 27.44 32.58 3.52
N CYS A 1212 26.35 31.89 3.88
CA CYS A 1212 26.23 30.43 3.77
C CYS A 1212 25.19 30.02 2.72
N SER A 1213 25.42 28.92 2.00
CA SER A 1213 24.45 28.35 1.04
C SER A 1213 23.07 28.09 1.66
N CYS A 1214 22.99 27.74 2.94
CA CYS A 1214 21.72 27.49 3.62
C CYS A 1214 20.90 28.77 3.95
N GLY A 1215 21.40 29.97 3.62
CA GLY A 1215 20.69 31.23 3.85
C GLY A 1215 20.40 31.55 5.32
N ASN A 1216 21.13 30.93 6.25
CA ASN A 1216 20.88 30.91 7.68
C ASN A 1216 19.60 30.18 8.14
N TYR A 1217 19.01 29.32 7.29
CA TYR A 1217 17.72 28.66 7.55
C TYR A 1217 17.79 27.21 8.09
N TRP A 1218 18.98 26.60 8.25
CA TRP A 1218 19.14 25.16 8.46
C TRP A 1218 18.54 24.56 9.72
#